data_AF-A0A2G6P8S1-F1
#
_entry.id   AF-A0A2G6P8S1-F1
#
_cell.length_a   1.000
_cell.length_b   1.000
_cell.length_c   1.000
_cell.angle_alpha   90.00
_cell.angle_beta   90.00
_cell.angle_gamma   90.00
#
_symmetry.space_group_name_H-M   'P 1'
#
loop_
_entity.id
_entity.type
_entity.pdbx_description
1 polymer ?
#
loop_
_entity_poly.entity_id
_entity_poly.type
_entity_poly.pdbx_seq_one_letter_code
_entity_poly.pdbx_strand_id
1 'polypeptide(L)'
;MRIFKLPVLVLLFVVLSACQFPAEMATAVPPTMVPTAIVQPNHETGQPTVVSSAVPTLVPPQTAVPLPTTAYNPNLAEWTILVYMDGDNNLELSALQDLNEMEAAGSSEQVNVVAQIDRARGETAADGDWTGARRYRIVGDAAEQVLASELLADMGELNMGDPQVLADFVAWGMQAFPANRTALVLWDHGAGWQGISFDNDTPLGADHLDLADLNGGLSAGLAKLGQSRLDVVAFDACLMGQLDVFEAVQPYARYAVASEELTPGRGWNYRSWLGQLYANPQLAGSELARLLVDDFAGTYTQIEPDDFVTMAAVDLQQLPALTYAWESLSQILLADPVFTASAVGDARSGAEAFARVYAQAFEHYGVVDLGHFASILAQRSPSAQVTAAALQVDEALQTAVLANRHGAGFKNSDGIAIYFPQSQEYYAEAYGQATPLKLWNQYLYSYHTHSFAKLPPPEIHLAPVTADSVGVQSPAYLDFEIVGRDIANVVLFAGFYGEDGTRRLVEYDNLIPEPTFLPDGSSIYEWRDGVHEDFYIWHTKVTYLYDQVGAGDFAVMWPTAPGSDLFTVSGEFQRADGTTFPANLVFDHTTDHLTRIWGAGSSAAAAEITPQLGDTFQMDTWYFDENDELYAEQGVILTFDETGSLYFDWRPLPNGRYFIGFEAENVAGGSARVATDAVVNNEEVLDGYTAYLDPYLGFQFMHPSNWYTPVYTDALLYTSSRDTDTHLQVIIYPHLEPDTNPLALKNQTLHNFGAVDLLYQDEIAVAGVGGQQVAYGYDKAGVGPRTGLFFTFVKEGKGYVVDVDGPQELEAETIAAVQQMQRSWQFTDQRFGFKPGDWAELDEEAFSVAYPLDFRYQAQGDWQRFVADGHTFVALRAQPETRPSVDVLAALVRDAGAGVDSFEAERPFPFPLAGYVWDRVNFAYTATDGTEIWGAIMTRIDDGQEIVAWAEAPATTYNDLEATIFLTLIADLRNEN
;
A
#
# COMPACT_ATOMS: atom_id res chain seq x y z
N MET A 1 -32.54 14.24 -60.53
CA MET A 1 -32.89 14.93 -61.81
C MET A 1 -31.79 15.94 -62.11
N ARG A 2 -31.14 15.88 -63.30
CA ARG A 2 -30.05 16.80 -63.79
C ARG A 2 -28.79 16.87 -62.89
N ILE A 3 -27.71 16.09 -63.09
CA ILE A 3 -26.80 15.92 -64.26
C ILE A 3 -25.91 17.18 -64.44
N PHE A 4 -24.56 17.14 -64.34
CA PHE A 4 -23.60 16.64 -65.36
C PHE A 4 -22.12 16.49 -64.90
N LYS A 5 -21.40 15.48 -65.46
CA LYS A 5 -19.95 15.44 -65.89
C LYS A 5 -18.83 15.63 -64.82
N LEU A 6 -17.84 14.75 -64.59
CA LEU A 6 -17.10 13.73 -65.41
C LEU A 6 -16.39 14.34 -66.65
N PRO A 7 -15.28 13.79 -67.23
CA PRO A 7 -14.52 12.57 -66.87
C PRO A 7 -12.97 12.62 -67.13
N VAL A 8 -12.34 11.44 -67.14
CA VAL A 8 -11.17 10.98 -67.96
C VAL A 8 -9.80 10.94 -67.23
N LEU A 9 -9.22 9.77 -66.91
CA LEU A 9 -8.63 8.68 -67.74
C LEU A 9 -7.23 9.07 -68.34
N VAL A 10 -6.20 8.21 -68.48
CA VAL A 10 -5.96 6.79 -68.08
C VAL A 10 -4.54 6.30 -68.49
N LEU A 11 -4.19 5.05 -68.11
CA LEU A 11 -3.21 4.12 -68.75
C LEU A 11 -1.70 4.35 -68.50
N LEU A 12 -0.82 3.32 -68.45
CA LEU A 12 -0.93 1.84 -68.58
C LEU A 12 0.30 1.11 -67.97
N PHE A 13 0.10 0.00 -67.21
CA PHE A 13 0.83 -1.30 -67.03
C PHE A 13 2.38 -1.41 -67.22
N VAL A 14 3.12 -2.43 -66.73
CA VAL A 14 2.97 -3.93 -66.66
C VAL A 14 3.91 -4.47 -65.54
N VAL A 15 3.46 -5.10 -64.43
CA VAL A 15 3.10 -6.54 -64.20
C VAL A 15 4.30 -7.52 -64.37
N LEU A 16 4.63 -8.51 -63.52
CA LEU A 16 3.99 -9.18 -62.34
C LEU A 16 4.75 -8.80 -61.01
N SER A 17 4.71 -9.45 -59.83
CA SER A 17 4.11 -10.72 -59.32
C SER A 17 3.99 -10.81 -57.77
N ALA A 18 3.39 -11.93 -57.29
CA ALA A 18 3.43 -12.58 -55.95
C ALA A 18 2.34 -12.27 -54.89
N CYS A 19 1.48 -13.29 -54.68
CA CYS A 19 0.65 -13.70 -53.52
C CYS A 19 -0.15 -12.70 -52.66
N GLN A 20 -1.33 -13.16 -52.22
CA GLN A 20 -2.31 -12.43 -51.44
C GLN A 20 -2.05 -12.53 -49.93
N PHE A 21 -2.25 -11.43 -49.20
CA PHE A 21 -2.72 -11.42 -47.81
C PHE A 21 -3.80 -10.33 -47.69
N PRO A 22 -4.92 -10.56 -46.96
CA PRO A 22 -5.85 -9.50 -46.58
C PRO A 22 -5.26 -8.66 -45.44
N ALA A 23 -5.75 -7.43 -45.29
CA ALA A 23 -5.31 -6.53 -44.24
C ALA A 23 -6.14 -6.73 -42.95
N GLU A 24 -5.44 -6.93 -41.84
CA GLU A 24 -5.92 -6.61 -40.49
C GLU A 24 -4.94 -5.57 -39.93
N MET A 25 -5.47 -4.52 -39.30
CA MET A 25 -4.65 -3.52 -38.62
C MET A 25 -4.32 -4.07 -37.24
N ALA A 26 -3.03 -4.20 -36.92
CA ALA A 26 -2.60 -4.65 -35.61
C ALA A 26 -2.76 -3.51 -34.59
N THR A 27 -3.73 -3.65 -33.70
CA THR A 27 -3.69 -3.02 -32.38
C THR A 27 -2.65 -3.76 -31.55
N ALA A 28 -1.58 -3.08 -31.16
CA ALA A 28 -0.65 -3.64 -30.18
C ALA A 28 -1.33 -3.60 -28.81
N VAL A 29 -1.66 -4.78 -28.28
CA VAL A 29 -2.09 -4.97 -26.90
C VAL A 29 -0.86 -5.43 -26.12
N PRO A 30 -0.58 -4.90 -24.91
CA PRO A 30 0.49 -5.44 -24.06
C PRO A 30 0.21 -6.92 -23.73
N PRO A 31 1.23 -7.71 -23.36
CA PRO A 31 1.11 -9.17 -23.28
C PRO A 31 0.24 -9.65 -22.11
N THR A 32 -1.08 -9.68 -22.30
CA THR A 32 -1.99 -10.46 -21.45
C THR A 32 -1.61 -11.94 -21.51
N MET A 33 -1.11 -12.51 -20.41
CA MET A 33 -0.95 -13.96 -20.32
C MET A 33 -2.33 -14.61 -20.24
N VAL A 34 -2.61 -15.53 -21.15
CA VAL A 34 -3.94 -16.17 -21.26
C VAL A 34 -4.17 -17.12 -20.07
N PRO A 35 -5.35 -17.10 -19.42
CA PRO A 35 -5.69 -18.06 -18.37
C PRO A 35 -5.64 -19.49 -18.91
N THR A 36 -4.75 -20.32 -18.39
CA THR A 36 -4.68 -21.73 -18.81
C THR A 36 -5.77 -22.52 -18.10
N ALA A 37 -6.65 -23.14 -18.89
CA ALA A 37 -7.90 -23.74 -18.41
C ALA A 37 -7.73 -24.72 -17.24
N ILE A 38 -8.62 -24.58 -16.25
CA ILE A 38 -8.73 -25.42 -15.05
C ILE A 38 -8.79 -26.91 -15.43
N VAL A 39 -7.74 -27.66 -15.08
CA VAL A 39 -7.73 -29.13 -15.17
C VAL A 39 -8.32 -29.68 -13.88
N GLN A 40 -9.51 -30.30 -13.96
CA GLN A 40 -10.12 -30.95 -12.80
C GLN A 40 -9.21 -32.06 -12.23
N PRO A 41 -9.00 -32.11 -10.91
CA PRO A 41 -8.23 -33.18 -10.29
C PRO A 41 -9.03 -34.49 -10.31
N ASN A 42 -8.54 -35.49 -11.03
CA ASN A 42 -9.01 -36.86 -10.86
C ASN A 42 -8.53 -37.39 -9.51
N HIS A 43 -9.47 -37.70 -8.61
CA HIS A 43 -9.17 -38.44 -7.39
C HIS A 43 -8.71 -39.87 -7.71
N GLU A 44 -7.41 -40.13 -7.66
CA GLU A 44 -6.89 -41.47 -7.36
C GLU A 44 -5.95 -41.42 -6.16
N THR A 45 -6.13 -42.39 -5.26
CA THR A 45 -5.43 -42.48 -3.98
C THR A 45 -3.95 -42.84 -4.15
N GLY A 46 -3.09 -41.84 -4.11
CA GLY A 46 -1.64 -42.00 -3.98
C GLY A 46 -1.08 -40.94 -3.03
N GLN A 47 -0.34 -41.36 -2.01
CA GLN A 47 0.41 -40.41 -1.18
C GLN A 47 1.34 -39.59 -2.09
N PRO A 48 1.42 -38.25 -1.95
CA PRO A 48 2.40 -37.48 -2.69
C PRO A 48 3.79 -37.98 -2.31
N THR A 49 4.55 -38.44 -3.30
CA THR A 49 5.98 -38.69 -3.11
C THR A 49 6.65 -37.34 -2.90
N VAL A 50 6.84 -36.97 -1.63
CA VAL A 50 7.71 -35.87 -1.23
C VAL A 50 9.07 -36.13 -1.86
N VAL A 51 9.39 -35.36 -2.91
CA VAL A 51 10.74 -35.32 -3.47
C VAL A 51 11.59 -34.61 -2.43
N SER A 52 12.18 -35.39 -1.53
CA SER A 52 13.14 -34.88 -0.56
C SER A 52 14.41 -34.47 -1.31
N SER A 53 14.39 -33.26 -1.87
CA SER A 53 15.60 -32.46 -2.00
C SER A 53 16.16 -32.28 -0.60
N ALA A 54 17.34 -32.83 -0.35
CA ALA A 54 18.01 -32.66 0.92
C ALA A 54 18.25 -31.16 1.13
N VAL A 55 17.65 -30.58 2.17
CA VAL A 55 17.82 -29.16 2.50
C VAL A 55 19.31 -28.88 2.63
N PRO A 56 19.87 -27.93 1.86
CA PRO A 56 21.30 -27.64 1.92
C PRO A 56 21.69 -27.24 3.34
N THR A 57 22.79 -27.81 3.84
CA THR A 57 23.33 -27.41 5.14
C THR A 57 24.02 -26.07 4.97
N LEU A 58 23.40 -25.01 5.48
CA LEU A 58 24.01 -23.69 5.55
C LEU A 58 25.33 -23.77 6.33
N VAL A 59 26.36 -23.12 5.81
CA VAL A 59 27.67 -23.03 6.45
C VAL A 59 27.83 -21.60 6.95
N PRO A 60 27.96 -21.37 8.27
CA PRO A 60 28.20 -20.03 8.80
C PRO A 60 29.38 -19.38 8.09
N PRO A 61 29.27 -18.11 7.66
CA PRO A 61 30.37 -17.41 7.03
C PRO A 61 31.56 -17.39 7.99
N GLN A 62 32.76 -17.57 7.44
CA GLN A 62 33.97 -17.34 8.23
C GLN A 62 34.05 -15.86 8.60
N THR A 63 34.56 -15.55 9.79
CA THR A 63 34.75 -14.17 10.25
C THR A 63 35.44 -13.37 9.15
N ALA A 64 34.82 -12.27 8.71
CA ALA A 64 35.26 -11.50 7.56
C ALA A 64 36.77 -11.20 7.65
N VAL A 65 37.55 -11.80 6.75
CA VAL A 65 38.99 -11.55 6.69
C VAL A 65 39.15 -10.11 6.26
N PRO A 66 39.86 -9.24 7.03
CA PRO A 66 40.00 -7.84 6.69
C PRO A 66 40.50 -7.69 5.25
N LEU A 67 39.68 -7.10 4.39
CA LEU A 67 39.98 -7.03 2.96
C LEU A 67 41.31 -6.29 2.77
N PRO A 68 42.28 -6.86 2.04
CA PRO A 68 43.60 -6.24 1.87
C PRO A 68 43.41 -4.83 1.30
N THR A 69 43.89 -3.82 2.02
CA THR A 69 43.91 -2.46 1.51
C THR A 69 44.89 -2.36 0.36
N THR A 70 44.49 -1.70 -0.72
CA THR A 70 45.41 -1.29 -1.79
C THR A 70 46.55 -0.48 -1.16
N ALA A 71 47.78 -0.78 -1.56
CA ALA A 71 48.94 -0.09 -1.02
C ALA A 71 48.94 1.36 -1.54
N TYR A 72 48.52 2.29 -0.68
CA TYR A 72 48.42 3.73 -0.99
C TYR A 72 49.68 4.23 -1.71
N ASN A 73 49.46 4.89 -2.85
CA ASN A 73 50.50 5.43 -3.71
C ASN A 73 50.32 6.95 -3.86
N PRO A 74 51.22 7.77 -3.26
CA PRO A 74 51.11 9.24 -3.31
C PRO A 74 51.38 9.84 -4.70
N ASN A 75 51.57 9.01 -5.74
CA ASN A 75 51.74 9.44 -7.12
C ASN A 75 50.50 9.17 -7.99
N LEU A 76 49.43 8.63 -7.41
CA LEU A 76 48.13 8.47 -8.05
C LEU A 76 47.17 9.56 -7.55
N ALA A 77 46.06 9.75 -8.26
CA ALA A 77 44.90 10.43 -7.71
C ALA A 77 44.35 9.62 -6.52
N GLU A 78 43.62 10.25 -5.60
CA GLU A 78 42.96 9.51 -4.52
C GLU A 78 41.79 8.70 -5.05
N TRP A 79 40.98 9.33 -5.90
CA TRP A 79 39.77 8.76 -6.46
C TRP A 79 39.76 8.78 -7.98
N THR A 80 39.21 7.71 -8.54
CA THR A 80 38.60 7.73 -9.87
C THR A 80 37.14 7.35 -9.70
N ILE A 81 36.25 8.24 -10.12
CA ILE A 81 34.82 8.02 -10.22
C ILE A 81 34.53 7.61 -11.66
N LEU A 82 33.99 6.41 -11.83
CA LEU A 82 33.47 5.90 -13.09
C LEU A 82 31.95 6.07 -13.06
N VAL A 83 31.36 6.72 -14.05
CA VAL A 83 29.90 6.82 -14.20
C VAL A 83 29.51 6.10 -15.48
N TYR A 84 28.69 5.06 -15.36
CA TYR A 84 28.13 4.29 -16.47
C TYR A 84 26.66 4.70 -16.58
N MET A 85 26.35 5.50 -17.60
CA MET A 85 25.06 6.13 -17.80
C MET A 85 24.41 5.52 -19.03
N ASP A 86 23.36 4.74 -18.82
CA ASP A 86 22.52 4.33 -19.92
C ASP A 86 21.45 5.41 -20.14
N GLY A 87 21.62 6.17 -21.22
CA GLY A 87 20.67 7.19 -21.67
C GLY A 87 19.99 6.81 -22.98
N ASP A 88 20.01 5.53 -23.38
CA ASP A 88 19.24 5.04 -24.53
C ASP A 88 17.79 4.70 -24.14
N ASN A 89 17.14 5.67 -23.50
CA ASN A 89 15.76 5.60 -23.03
C ASN A 89 15.23 7.01 -22.68
N ASN A 90 14.02 7.06 -22.11
CA ASN A 90 13.33 8.29 -21.75
C ASN A 90 14.00 9.14 -20.64
N LEU A 91 15.11 8.68 -20.04
CA LEU A 91 15.94 9.42 -19.10
C LEU A 91 17.10 10.19 -19.77
N GLU A 92 17.27 10.14 -21.11
CA GLU A 92 18.36 10.81 -21.85
C GLU A 92 18.59 12.28 -21.41
N LEU A 93 17.50 13.03 -21.14
CA LEU A 93 17.59 14.41 -20.68
C LEU A 93 18.19 14.55 -19.28
N SER A 94 17.85 13.65 -18.34
CA SER A 94 18.42 13.63 -16.99
C SER A 94 19.90 13.25 -17.05
N ALA A 95 20.29 12.28 -17.90
CA ALA A 95 21.69 11.91 -18.09
C ALA A 95 22.54 13.11 -18.56
N LEU A 96 22.00 13.93 -19.47
CA LEU A 96 22.65 15.17 -19.90
C LEU A 96 22.69 16.23 -18.79
N GLN A 97 21.65 16.34 -17.96
CA GLN A 97 21.65 17.27 -16.81
C GLN A 97 22.72 16.89 -15.79
N ASP A 98 22.83 15.61 -15.43
CA ASP A 98 23.83 15.10 -14.49
C ASP A 98 25.26 15.24 -15.01
N LEU A 99 25.48 15.09 -16.32
CA LEU A 99 26.76 15.44 -16.93
C LEU A 99 27.09 16.93 -16.78
N ASN A 100 26.12 17.84 -16.94
CA ASN A 100 26.33 19.28 -16.69
C ASN A 100 26.54 19.58 -15.19
N GLU A 101 25.86 18.86 -14.26
CA GLU A 101 26.12 18.96 -12.82
C GLU A 101 27.55 18.48 -12.47
N MET A 102 28.01 17.40 -13.08
CA MET A 102 29.39 16.92 -13.00
C MET A 102 30.39 17.94 -13.56
N GLU A 103 30.10 18.60 -14.69
CA GLU A 103 30.92 19.68 -15.27
C GLU A 103 30.96 20.94 -14.39
N ALA A 104 29.88 21.26 -13.68
CA ALA A 104 29.86 22.35 -12.70
C ALA A 104 30.78 22.09 -11.49
N ALA A 105 31.23 20.85 -11.29
CA ALA A 105 32.24 20.45 -10.31
C ALA A 105 33.63 20.24 -10.95
N GLY A 106 33.73 19.40 -11.98
CA GLY A 106 34.93 19.14 -12.80
C GLY A 106 36.00 18.23 -12.17
N SER A 107 36.72 17.44 -12.98
CA SER A 107 37.87 16.66 -12.49
C SER A 107 38.98 17.53 -11.88
N SER A 108 39.69 16.99 -10.88
CA SER A 108 40.84 17.64 -10.21
C SER A 108 42.13 16.82 -10.32
N GLU A 109 43.24 17.31 -9.73
CA GLU A 109 44.49 16.53 -9.60
C GLU A 109 44.39 15.35 -8.62
N GLN A 110 43.33 15.29 -7.79
CA GLN A 110 43.14 14.28 -6.75
C GLN A 110 41.92 13.39 -6.98
N VAL A 111 41.00 13.80 -7.86
CA VAL A 111 39.79 13.07 -8.22
C VAL A 111 39.59 13.13 -9.73
N ASN A 112 39.66 12.00 -10.41
CA ASN A 112 39.22 11.88 -11.80
C ASN A 112 37.73 11.56 -11.82
N VAL A 113 36.95 12.23 -12.68
CA VAL A 113 35.58 11.83 -12.99
C VAL A 113 35.51 11.53 -14.48
N VAL A 114 35.06 10.33 -14.83
CA VAL A 114 34.93 9.88 -16.22
C VAL A 114 33.59 9.18 -16.42
N ALA A 115 32.91 9.53 -17.50
CA ALA A 115 31.62 8.98 -17.86
C ALA A 115 31.71 8.16 -19.15
N GLN A 116 30.98 7.05 -19.21
CA GLN A 116 30.47 6.48 -20.45
C GLN A 116 28.97 6.73 -20.46
N ILE A 117 28.49 7.37 -21.51
CA ILE A 117 27.06 7.63 -21.75
C ILE A 117 26.70 7.06 -23.13
N ASP A 118 25.60 6.32 -23.21
CA ASP A 118 24.87 6.11 -24.48
C ASP A 118 23.64 7.04 -24.55
N ARG A 119 23.18 7.38 -25.75
CA ARG A 119 22.13 8.37 -26.02
C ARG A 119 21.16 7.89 -27.08
N ALA A 120 19.89 7.85 -26.69
CA ALA A 120 18.76 7.46 -27.49
C ALA A 120 18.63 8.21 -28.83
N ARG A 121 18.02 7.54 -29.81
CA ARG A 121 17.61 8.21 -31.05
C ARG A 121 16.27 8.92 -30.92
N GLY A 122 16.34 10.21 -30.61
CA GLY A 122 15.22 11.14 -30.80
C GLY A 122 14.39 11.44 -29.56
N GLU A 123 14.84 11.03 -28.37
CA GLU A 123 14.21 11.39 -27.09
C GLU A 123 14.45 12.88 -26.74
N THR A 124 15.66 13.42 -26.98
CA THR A 124 15.91 14.87 -26.90
C THR A 124 16.94 15.43 -27.90
N ALA A 125 16.57 16.54 -28.54
CA ALA A 125 17.46 17.34 -29.39
C ALA A 125 18.52 18.16 -28.60
N ALA A 126 18.63 17.96 -27.28
CA ALA A 126 19.61 18.60 -26.43
C ALA A 126 21.06 18.22 -26.80
N ASP A 127 22.01 19.10 -26.44
CA ASP A 127 23.44 18.98 -26.72
C ASP A 127 23.79 18.66 -28.20
N GLY A 128 22.92 19.05 -29.14
CA GLY A 128 23.15 18.89 -30.57
C GLY A 128 22.78 17.52 -31.15
N ASP A 129 21.90 16.75 -30.49
CA ASP A 129 21.20 15.58 -31.08
C ASP A 129 22.18 14.53 -31.64
N TRP A 130 23.08 14.05 -30.78
CA TRP A 130 24.02 12.98 -31.10
C TRP A 130 23.61 11.69 -30.39
N THR A 131 23.77 10.55 -31.07
CA THR A 131 23.36 9.22 -30.59
C THR A 131 24.56 8.29 -30.47
N GLY A 132 24.43 7.20 -29.71
CA GLY A 132 25.44 6.14 -29.59
C GLY A 132 26.56 6.44 -28.58
N ALA A 133 27.13 5.41 -27.96
CA ALA A 133 28.02 5.54 -26.81
C ALA A 133 29.26 6.41 -27.03
N ARG A 134 29.54 7.22 -26.01
CA ARG A 134 30.72 8.08 -25.89
C ARG A 134 31.36 8.00 -24.52
N ARG A 135 32.67 8.28 -24.47
CA ARG A 135 33.44 8.40 -23.23
C ARG A 135 34.00 9.80 -23.06
N TYR A 136 33.78 10.38 -21.89
CA TYR A 136 34.21 11.72 -21.54
C TYR A 136 35.10 11.70 -20.30
N ARG A 137 36.09 12.58 -20.27
CA ARG A 137 36.68 13.06 -19.01
C ARG A 137 35.99 14.35 -18.65
N ILE A 138 35.37 14.39 -17.47
CA ILE A 138 34.63 15.56 -17.01
C ILE A 138 35.60 16.71 -16.74
N VAL A 139 35.44 17.81 -17.48
CA VAL A 139 36.23 19.04 -17.33
C VAL A 139 35.35 20.09 -16.63
N GLY A 140 35.94 20.84 -15.70
CA GLY A 140 35.18 21.84 -14.95
C GLY A 140 34.89 23.11 -15.75
N ASP A 141 33.62 23.48 -15.89
CA ASP A 141 33.22 24.78 -16.44
C ASP A 141 31.94 25.37 -15.78
N ALA A 142 31.16 26.14 -16.54
CA ALA A 142 30.02 26.92 -16.04
C ALA A 142 28.88 27.07 -17.07
N ALA A 143 28.89 26.29 -18.16
CA ALA A 143 27.69 26.01 -18.93
C ALA A 143 26.81 25.03 -18.12
N GLU A 144 25.50 25.18 -18.25
CA GLU A 144 24.50 24.36 -17.54
C GLU A 144 23.62 23.56 -18.52
N GLN A 145 23.97 23.57 -19.82
CA GLN A 145 23.16 23.00 -20.92
C GLN A 145 23.98 22.49 -22.14
N VAL A 146 25.31 22.42 -22.05
CA VAL A 146 26.19 22.07 -23.20
C VAL A 146 27.41 21.32 -22.71
N LEU A 147 27.58 20.08 -23.17
CA LEU A 147 28.66 19.19 -22.77
C LEU A 147 30.00 19.68 -23.36
N ALA A 148 30.86 20.27 -22.54
CA ALA A 148 32.14 20.86 -22.96
C ALA A 148 33.37 19.99 -22.64
N SER A 149 33.14 18.83 -22.01
CA SER A 149 34.13 17.86 -21.56
C SER A 149 34.99 17.24 -22.66
N GLU A 150 36.14 16.70 -22.26
CA GLU A 150 37.10 16.08 -23.17
C GLU A 150 36.54 14.73 -23.68
N LEU A 151 36.05 14.71 -24.92
CA LEU A 151 35.66 13.49 -25.63
C LEU A 151 36.89 12.60 -25.86
N LEU A 152 36.95 11.48 -25.14
CA LEU A 152 38.05 10.51 -25.18
C LEU A 152 37.84 9.44 -26.25
N ALA A 153 36.59 9.01 -26.45
CA ALA A 153 36.20 8.05 -27.48
C ALA A 153 34.74 8.28 -27.91
N ASP A 154 34.52 8.21 -29.22
CA ASP A 154 33.20 7.99 -29.82
C ASP A 154 33.20 6.52 -30.30
N MET A 155 32.27 5.73 -29.77
CA MET A 155 32.22 4.27 -29.97
C MET A 155 31.08 3.88 -30.91
N GLY A 156 30.13 4.80 -31.13
CA GLY A 156 28.83 4.51 -31.73
C GLY A 156 28.00 3.60 -30.82
N GLU A 157 26.87 3.17 -31.37
CA GLU A 157 25.89 2.25 -30.75
C GLU A 157 26.51 1.11 -29.94
N LEU A 158 26.23 1.03 -28.64
CA LEU A 158 26.60 -0.09 -27.78
C LEU A 158 25.37 -0.55 -26.98
N ASN A 159 25.14 -1.86 -26.92
CA ASN A 159 24.21 -2.43 -25.95
C ASN A 159 24.77 -2.19 -24.53
N MET A 160 24.18 -1.26 -23.79
CA MET A 160 24.57 -0.92 -22.42
C MET A 160 24.12 -2.00 -21.41
N GLY A 161 23.13 -2.82 -21.80
CA GLY A 161 22.76 -4.09 -21.16
C GLY A 161 23.77 -5.23 -21.31
N ASP A 162 24.77 -5.15 -22.21
CA ASP A 162 25.76 -6.21 -22.39
C ASP A 162 26.80 -6.20 -21.23
N PRO A 163 26.93 -7.28 -20.42
CA PRO A 163 27.91 -7.37 -19.33
C PRO A 163 29.36 -7.15 -19.80
N GLN A 164 29.68 -7.44 -21.06
CA GLN A 164 31.00 -7.20 -21.63
C GLN A 164 31.28 -5.71 -21.84
N VAL A 165 30.26 -4.89 -22.14
CA VAL A 165 30.40 -3.43 -22.28
C VAL A 165 30.71 -2.79 -20.93
N LEU A 166 29.98 -3.16 -19.87
CA LEU A 166 30.33 -2.82 -18.48
C LEU A 166 31.75 -3.27 -18.12
N ALA A 167 32.09 -4.53 -18.43
CA ALA A 167 33.43 -5.09 -18.17
C ALA A 167 34.55 -4.35 -18.91
N ASP A 168 34.31 -3.83 -20.11
CA ASP A 168 35.28 -3.04 -20.87
C ASP A 168 35.34 -1.58 -20.41
N PHE A 169 34.25 -1.00 -19.91
CA PHE A 169 34.26 0.32 -19.27
C PHE A 169 35.07 0.32 -17.96
N VAL A 170 34.75 -0.59 -17.02
CA VAL A 170 35.46 -0.70 -15.73
C VAL A 170 36.96 -0.95 -15.94
N ALA A 171 37.31 -1.89 -16.82
CA ALA A 171 38.70 -2.20 -17.12
C ALA A 171 39.44 -1.04 -17.80
N TRP A 172 38.79 -0.31 -18.70
CA TRP A 172 39.39 0.86 -19.36
C TRP A 172 39.58 2.03 -18.38
N GLY A 173 38.55 2.37 -17.60
CA GLY A 173 38.56 3.53 -16.72
C GLY A 173 39.66 3.45 -15.67
N MET A 174 39.79 2.28 -15.02
CA MET A 174 40.85 2.03 -14.03
C MET A 174 42.27 1.97 -14.65
N GLN A 175 42.41 1.64 -15.94
CA GLN A 175 43.71 1.66 -16.64
C GLN A 175 44.11 3.06 -17.09
N ALA A 176 43.16 3.82 -17.63
CA ALA A 176 43.40 5.16 -18.15
C ALA A 176 43.55 6.19 -17.02
N PHE A 177 42.82 6.01 -15.91
CA PHE A 177 42.77 6.91 -14.76
C PHE A 177 43.08 6.14 -13.46
N PRO A 178 44.33 5.70 -13.24
CA PRO A 178 44.70 4.96 -12.04
C PRO A 178 44.67 5.85 -10.79
N ALA A 179 43.98 5.37 -9.75
CA ALA A 179 43.80 6.04 -8.46
C ALA A 179 44.05 5.07 -7.29
N ASN A 180 44.13 5.60 -6.06
CA ASN A 180 44.22 4.79 -4.84
C ASN A 180 42.91 4.04 -4.54
N ARG A 181 41.78 4.64 -4.93
CA ARG A 181 40.40 4.15 -4.76
C ARG A 181 39.60 4.32 -6.05
N THR A 182 38.58 3.49 -6.23
CA THR A 182 37.66 3.62 -7.37
C THR A 182 36.21 3.46 -6.90
N ALA A 183 35.37 4.41 -7.32
CA ALA A 183 33.92 4.28 -7.24
C ALA A 183 33.36 4.01 -8.64
N LEU A 184 32.35 3.15 -8.74
CA LEU A 184 31.51 3.00 -9.93
C LEU A 184 30.10 3.44 -9.57
N VAL A 185 29.55 4.40 -10.31
CA VAL A 185 28.13 4.72 -10.32
C VAL A 185 27.52 4.08 -11.56
N LEU A 186 26.53 3.23 -11.34
CA LEU A 186 25.59 2.75 -12.35
C LEU A 186 24.39 3.69 -12.29
N TRP A 187 24.09 4.34 -13.40
CA TRP A 187 23.04 5.33 -13.55
C TRP A 187 22.11 4.86 -14.66
N ASP A 188 20.83 4.72 -14.34
CA ASP A 188 19.67 4.53 -15.24
C ASP A 188 18.40 4.20 -14.41
N HIS A 189 17.28 3.88 -15.05
CA HIS A 189 16.26 2.96 -14.57
C HIS A 189 16.83 1.75 -13.79
N GLY A 190 16.14 1.39 -12.71
CA GLY A 190 16.37 0.17 -11.94
C GLY A 190 15.06 -0.51 -11.55
N ALA A 191 15.12 -1.83 -11.37
CA ALA A 191 13.99 -2.67 -10.99
C ALA A 191 14.42 -3.76 -9.99
N GLY A 192 15.40 -3.45 -9.14
CA GLY A 192 15.88 -4.35 -8.08
C GLY A 192 16.43 -5.67 -8.64
N TRP A 193 15.86 -6.80 -8.20
CA TRP A 193 16.24 -8.13 -8.68
C TRP A 193 16.05 -8.35 -10.18
N GLN A 194 15.23 -7.54 -10.85
CA GLN A 194 15.01 -7.63 -12.30
C GLN A 194 16.19 -7.03 -13.09
N GLY A 195 16.86 -6.00 -12.58
CA GLY A 195 18.08 -5.43 -13.20
C GLY A 195 18.14 -3.90 -13.23
N ILE A 196 19.07 -3.39 -14.04
CA ILE A 196 19.43 -1.96 -14.24
C ILE A 196 19.97 -1.76 -15.66
N SER A 197 20.07 -0.50 -16.15
CA SER A 197 20.62 -0.15 -17.46
C SER A 197 19.80 -0.77 -18.60
N PHE A 198 18.56 -0.31 -18.70
CA PHE A 198 17.53 -0.64 -19.68
C PHE A 198 17.71 0.18 -20.96
N ASP A 199 18.46 -0.41 -21.89
CA ASP A 199 18.77 0.11 -23.23
C ASP A 199 17.61 -0.22 -24.19
N ASN A 200 17.04 0.76 -24.89
CA ASN A 200 15.90 0.55 -25.79
C ASN A 200 16.24 0.43 -27.29
N ASP A 201 17.34 1.01 -27.81
CA ASP A 201 17.71 0.98 -29.25
C ASP A 201 18.93 0.09 -29.58
N THR A 202 19.26 -0.91 -28.75
CA THR A 202 20.32 -1.88 -29.09
C THR A 202 20.14 -2.50 -30.49
N PRO A 203 21.24 -2.91 -31.17
CA PRO A 203 21.19 -3.61 -32.46
C PRO A 203 20.39 -4.93 -32.49
N LEU A 204 19.98 -5.47 -31.34
CA LEU A 204 19.20 -6.71 -31.20
C LEU A 204 17.80 -6.49 -30.61
N GLY A 205 17.42 -5.25 -30.30
CA GLY A 205 16.24 -4.89 -29.52
C GLY A 205 16.58 -4.62 -28.05
N ALA A 206 15.61 -4.13 -27.28
CA ALA A 206 15.83 -3.70 -25.89
C ALA A 206 16.44 -4.80 -25.01
N ASP A 207 17.36 -4.41 -24.12
CA ASP A 207 18.14 -5.29 -23.26
C ASP A 207 18.44 -4.60 -21.91
N HIS A 208 18.92 -5.35 -20.91
CA HIS A 208 19.31 -4.78 -19.61
C HIS A 208 20.28 -5.67 -18.83
N LEU A 209 21.01 -5.08 -17.87
CA LEU A 209 21.88 -5.84 -16.96
C LEU A 209 21.06 -6.51 -15.86
N ASP A 210 20.78 -7.81 -16.01
CA ASP A 210 20.25 -8.65 -14.94
C ASP A 210 21.30 -8.90 -13.82
N LEU A 211 20.92 -9.57 -12.73
CA LEU A 211 21.85 -9.86 -11.62
C LEU A 211 23.05 -10.73 -12.00
N ALA A 212 22.87 -11.65 -12.96
CA ALA A 212 23.94 -12.52 -13.45
C ALA A 212 24.90 -11.75 -14.37
N ASP A 213 24.38 -10.81 -15.16
CA ASP A 213 25.15 -9.94 -16.05
C ASP A 213 25.89 -8.84 -15.27
N LEU A 214 25.28 -8.23 -14.25
CA LEU A 214 25.99 -7.37 -13.28
C LEU A 214 27.18 -8.12 -12.63
N ASN A 215 26.95 -9.34 -12.16
CA ASN A 215 27.99 -10.18 -11.58
C ASN A 215 29.09 -10.50 -12.61
N GLY A 216 28.70 -10.95 -13.81
CA GLY A 216 29.60 -11.32 -14.90
C GLY A 216 30.46 -10.16 -15.39
N GLY A 217 29.86 -8.99 -15.60
CA GLY A 217 30.51 -7.78 -16.08
C GLY A 217 31.55 -7.24 -15.10
N LEU A 218 31.18 -7.11 -13.82
CA LEU A 218 32.11 -6.68 -12.76
C LEU A 218 33.26 -7.69 -12.59
N SER A 219 32.96 -8.99 -12.61
CA SER A 219 33.94 -10.08 -12.54
C SER A 219 34.95 -10.00 -13.68
N ALA A 220 34.47 -9.89 -14.92
CA ALA A 220 35.30 -9.83 -16.11
C ALA A 220 36.12 -8.53 -16.17
N GLY A 221 35.54 -7.40 -15.78
CA GLY A 221 36.19 -6.09 -15.76
C GLY A 221 37.37 -6.04 -14.79
N LEU A 222 37.14 -6.44 -13.53
CA LEU A 222 38.19 -6.44 -12.49
C LEU A 222 39.27 -7.51 -12.78
N ALA A 223 38.88 -8.68 -13.30
CA ALA A 223 39.82 -9.75 -13.66
C ALA A 223 40.82 -9.32 -14.75
N LYS A 224 40.43 -8.49 -15.72
CA LYS A 224 41.34 -7.91 -16.74
C LYS A 224 42.48 -7.10 -16.12
N LEU A 225 42.31 -6.58 -14.91
CA LEU A 225 43.26 -5.74 -14.19
C LEU A 225 44.13 -6.51 -13.17
N GLY A 226 43.74 -7.73 -12.82
CA GLY A 226 44.24 -8.40 -11.62
C GLY A 226 43.82 -7.71 -10.31
N GLN A 227 42.79 -6.86 -10.36
CA GLN A 227 42.14 -6.29 -9.19
C GLN A 227 41.01 -7.23 -8.72
N SER A 228 40.64 -7.15 -7.45
CA SER A 228 39.53 -7.95 -6.91
C SER A 228 38.28 -7.14 -6.60
N ARG A 229 38.41 -5.84 -6.24
CA ARG A 229 37.28 -5.01 -5.78
C ARG A 229 37.46 -3.52 -6.09
N LEU A 230 36.34 -2.85 -6.28
CA LEU A 230 36.13 -1.40 -6.16
C LEU A 230 36.07 -0.98 -4.68
N ASP A 231 36.22 0.31 -4.38
CA ASP A 231 35.93 0.84 -3.04
C ASP A 231 34.42 1.01 -2.84
N VAL A 232 33.73 1.61 -3.82
CA VAL A 232 32.28 1.86 -3.79
C VAL A 232 31.66 1.40 -5.11
N VAL A 233 30.52 0.72 -5.04
CA VAL A 233 29.53 0.65 -6.12
C VAL A 233 28.31 1.46 -5.69
N ALA A 234 27.70 2.18 -6.61
CA ALA A 234 26.63 3.12 -6.36
C ALA A 234 25.58 2.94 -7.46
N PHE A 235 24.31 3.00 -7.08
CA PHE A 235 23.17 2.87 -7.96
C PHE A 235 22.36 4.17 -7.87
N ASP A 236 22.50 5.01 -8.89
CA ASP A 236 21.62 6.17 -9.11
C ASP A 236 20.45 5.68 -9.98
N ALA A 237 19.61 4.86 -9.34
CA ALA A 237 18.60 4.02 -9.97
C ALA A 237 17.56 3.53 -8.94
N CYS A 238 16.32 3.39 -9.40
CA CYS A 238 15.16 2.92 -8.63
C CYS A 238 15.32 1.49 -8.08
N LEU A 239 14.81 1.23 -6.87
CA LEU A 239 14.63 -0.11 -6.27
C LEU A 239 15.90 -0.98 -6.10
N MET A 240 17.10 -0.45 -6.36
CA MET A 240 18.35 -1.24 -6.33
C MET A 240 18.84 -1.58 -4.90
N GLY A 241 18.17 -1.07 -3.86
CA GLY A 241 18.43 -1.31 -2.44
C GLY A 241 18.04 -2.69 -1.93
N GLN A 242 18.06 -3.73 -2.77
CA GLN A 242 17.61 -5.07 -2.41
C GLN A 242 18.76 -6.01 -2.04
N LEU A 243 18.52 -6.95 -1.12
CA LEU A 243 19.50 -7.95 -0.70
C LEU A 243 20.03 -8.77 -1.90
N ASP A 244 19.15 -9.12 -2.86
CA ASP A 244 19.48 -9.79 -4.12
C ASP A 244 20.54 -9.03 -4.94
N VAL A 245 20.36 -7.71 -5.09
CA VAL A 245 21.28 -6.82 -5.81
C VAL A 245 22.62 -6.74 -5.08
N PHE A 246 22.57 -6.54 -3.75
CA PHE A 246 23.79 -6.45 -2.95
C PHE A 246 24.61 -7.74 -2.97
N GLU A 247 23.98 -8.92 -2.97
CA GLU A 247 24.66 -10.21 -3.13
C GLU A 247 25.32 -10.35 -4.53
N ALA A 248 24.66 -9.87 -5.60
CA ALA A 248 25.22 -9.91 -6.95
C ALA A 248 26.54 -9.10 -7.07
N VAL A 249 26.63 -7.94 -6.38
CA VAL A 249 27.82 -7.08 -6.39
C VAL A 249 28.79 -7.31 -5.21
N GLN A 250 28.39 -8.06 -4.18
CA GLN A 250 29.18 -8.38 -2.98
C GLN A 250 30.62 -8.78 -3.30
N PRO A 251 30.92 -9.62 -4.31
CA PRO A 251 32.29 -10.08 -4.56
C PRO A 251 33.24 -8.96 -5.03
N TYR A 252 32.68 -7.86 -5.56
CA TYR A 252 33.36 -6.91 -6.45
C TYR A 252 33.48 -5.47 -5.90
N ALA A 253 32.87 -5.15 -4.77
CA ALA A 253 33.00 -3.85 -4.11
C ALA A 253 33.22 -4.00 -2.59
N ARG A 254 33.51 -2.89 -1.88
CA ARG A 254 33.52 -2.88 -0.40
C ARG A 254 32.24 -2.31 0.17
N TYR A 255 31.72 -1.26 -0.46
CA TYR A 255 30.49 -0.58 -0.06
C TYR A 255 29.54 -0.48 -1.25
N ALA A 256 28.24 -0.61 -0.99
CA ALA A 256 27.17 -0.29 -1.93
C ALA A 256 26.43 0.98 -1.47
N VAL A 257 25.82 1.73 -2.40
CA VAL A 257 24.86 2.80 -2.13
C VAL A 257 23.68 2.65 -3.08
N ALA A 258 22.45 2.58 -2.58
CA ALA A 258 21.22 2.40 -3.37
C ALA A 258 19.95 2.84 -2.62
N SER A 259 18.86 3.04 -3.35
CA SER A 259 17.50 3.31 -2.83
C SER A 259 16.65 2.03 -2.80
N GLU A 260 15.88 1.83 -1.74
CA GLU A 260 14.84 0.77 -1.66
C GLU A 260 13.61 1.13 -2.51
N GLU A 261 13.37 2.43 -2.68
CA GLU A 261 12.27 3.04 -3.42
C GLU A 261 12.72 3.55 -4.80
N LEU A 262 11.78 4.01 -5.61
CA LEU A 262 12.00 4.87 -6.77
C LEU A 262 12.82 6.12 -6.39
N THR A 263 13.73 6.52 -7.27
CA THR A 263 14.52 7.75 -7.14
C THR A 263 13.90 8.86 -8.00
N PRO A 264 13.76 10.11 -7.49
CA PRO A 264 13.26 11.23 -8.28
C PRO A 264 14.05 11.42 -9.58
N GLY A 265 13.41 11.88 -10.66
CA GLY A 265 13.97 11.90 -12.01
C GLY A 265 15.15 12.85 -12.25
N ARG A 266 15.45 13.69 -11.25
CA ARG A 266 16.67 14.49 -11.17
C ARG A 266 17.90 13.68 -10.72
N GLY A 267 17.73 12.50 -10.13
CA GLY A 267 18.84 11.67 -9.66
C GLY A 267 19.61 12.32 -8.50
N TRP A 268 20.93 12.18 -8.50
CA TRP A 268 21.81 12.70 -7.45
C TRP A 268 22.34 14.10 -7.77
N ASN A 269 22.56 14.93 -6.73
CA ASN A 269 23.16 16.25 -6.89
C ASN A 269 24.69 16.14 -7.09
N TYR A 270 25.11 15.75 -8.30
CA TYR A 270 26.53 15.52 -8.64
C TYR A 270 27.41 16.73 -8.31
N ARG A 271 26.88 17.94 -8.50
CA ARG A 271 27.60 19.17 -8.19
C ARG A 271 27.93 19.28 -6.70
N SER A 272 27.00 18.91 -5.82
CA SER A 272 27.15 19.02 -4.37
C SER A 272 28.14 17.98 -3.83
N TRP A 273 27.86 16.69 -3.99
CA TRP A 273 28.68 15.65 -3.37
C TRP A 273 30.12 15.60 -3.92
N LEU A 274 30.33 15.88 -5.23
CA LEU A 274 31.69 16.02 -5.78
C LEU A 274 32.42 17.22 -5.16
N GLY A 275 31.75 18.35 -4.97
CA GLY A 275 32.31 19.51 -4.27
C GLY A 275 32.73 19.19 -2.83
N GLN A 276 31.94 18.38 -2.12
CA GLN A 276 32.27 17.89 -0.78
C GLN A 276 33.47 16.91 -0.80
N LEU A 277 33.53 16.01 -1.79
CA LEU A 277 34.69 15.12 -1.99
C LEU A 277 35.98 15.92 -2.32
N TYR A 278 35.90 17.01 -3.10
CA TYR A 278 37.08 17.84 -3.40
C TYR A 278 37.57 18.63 -2.18
N ALA A 279 36.69 18.95 -1.24
CA ALA A 279 37.08 19.55 0.04
C ALA A 279 37.84 18.56 0.95
N ASN A 280 37.63 17.25 0.78
CA ASN A 280 38.35 16.20 1.50
C ASN A 280 38.60 14.96 0.62
N PRO A 281 39.55 14.98 -0.34
CA PRO A 281 39.76 13.86 -1.27
C PRO A 281 40.31 12.60 -0.60
N GLN A 282 40.69 12.68 0.68
CA GLN A 282 41.24 11.57 1.47
C GLN A 282 40.15 10.68 2.12
N LEU A 283 38.87 10.96 1.88
CA LEU A 283 37.74 10.15 2.37
C LEU A 283 37.96 8.65 2.07
N ALA A 284 37.67 7.81 3.07
CA ALA A 284 37.56 6.38 2.87
C ALA A 284 36.27 6.02 2.12
N GLY A 285 36.21 4.84 1.48
CA GLY A 285 35.00 4.42 0.77
C GLY A 285 33.74 4.37 1.64
N SER A 286 33.86 4.05 2.93
CA SER A 286 32.76 4.08 3.90
C SER A 286 32.36 5.48 4.36
N GLU A 287 33.17 6.50 4.08
CA GLU A 287 32.86 7.90 4.33
C GLU A 287 32.27 8.53 3.06
N LEU A 288 32.77 8.17 1.87
CA LEU A 288 32.13 8.54 0.59
C LEU A 288 30.73 7.91 0.45
N ALA A 289 30.56 6.64 0.78
CA ALA A 289 29.24 5.98 0.71
C ALA A 289 28.20 6.68 1.62
N ARG A 290 28.60 7.11 2.82
CA ARG A 290 27.74 7.92 3.71
C ARG A 290 27.48 9.32 3.16
N LEU A 291 28.49 9.96 2.58
CA LEU A 291 28.34 11.28 1.97
C LEU A 291 27.28 11.27 0.86
N LEU A 292 27.25 10.24 0.01
CA LEU A 292 26.25 10.09 -1.04
C LEU A 292 24.82 9.99 -0.46
N VAL A 293 24.64 9.14 0.56
CA VAL A 293 23.37 9.00 1.31
C VAL A 293 22.93 10.33 1.95
N ASP A 294 23.83 10.99 2.66
CA ASP A 294 23.53 12.24 3.38
C ASP A 294 23.26 13.43 2.43
N ASP A 295 23.90 13.48 1.26
CA ASP A 295 23.72 14.55 0.26
C ASP A 295 22.43 14.37 -0.56
N PHE A 296 22.11 13.14 -0.97
CA PHE A 296 20.83 12.80 -1.60
C PHE A 296 19.66 13.13 -0.68
N ALA A 297 19.67 12.59 0.54
CA ALA A 297 18.61 12.87 1.50
C ALA A 297 18.57 14.35 1.92
N GLY A 298 19.73 15.02 2.03
CA GLY A 298 19.79 16.46 2.29
C GLY A 298 19.13 17.29 1.18
N THR A 299 19.29 16.88 -0.09
CA THR A 299 18.62 17.51 -1.24
C THR A 299 17.10 17.35 -1.13
N TYR A 300 16.62 16.11 -1.02
CA TYR A 300 15.19 15.80 -1.06
C TYR A 300 14.43 16.00 0.26
N THR A 301 15.08 16.21 1.40
CA THR A 301 14.38 16.55 2.67
C THR A 301 14.48 18.03 3.07
N GLN A 302 15.33 18.83 2.41
CA GLN A 302 15.60 20.22 2.84
C GLN A 302 15.60 21.25 1.72
N ILE A 303 15.90 20.87 0.48
CA ILE A 303 15.99 21.78 -0.67
C ILE A 303 14.76 21.65 -1.56
N GLU A 304 14.42 20.41 -1.92
CA GLU A 304 13.26 20.01 -2.72
C GLU A 304 12.46 18.97 -1.90
N PRO A 305 11.69 19.41 -0.88
CA PRO A 305 11.10 18.51 0.12
C PRO A 305 10.19 17.45 -0.48
N ASP A 306 10.50 16.21 -0.12
CA ASP A 306 9.86 14.99 -0.55
C ASP A 306 9.93 13.98 0.60
N ASP A 307 8.76 13.48 1.00
CA ASP A 307 8.64 12.51 2.07
C ASP A 307 8.78 11.05 1.58
N PHE A 308 8.88 10.84 0.26
CA PHE A 308 8.83 9.54 -0.40
C PHE A 308 10.14 9.19 -1.12
N VAL A 309 11.26 9.39 -0.42
CA VAL A 309 12.61 8.95 -0.82
C VAL A 309 13.24 8.03 0.21
N THR A 310 14.13 7.15 -0.25
CA THR A 310 15.06 6.35 0.58
C THR A 310 16.46 6.37 -0.02
N MET A 311 17.51 6.22 0.78
CA MET A 311 18.87 5.98 0.30
C MET A 311 19.73 5.39 1.42
N ALA A 312 20.38 4.27 1.15
CA ALA A 312 21.19 3.55 2.13
C ALA A 312 22.59 3.23 1.60
N ALA A 313 23.54 3.11 2.53
CA ALA A 313 24.91 2.68 2.29
C ALA A 313 25.21 1.40 3.07
N VAL A 314 25.74 0.36 2.42
CA VAL A 314 25.93 -0.99 2.98
C VAL A 314 27.40 -1.43 2.93
N ASP A 315 27.94 -2.01 4.00
CA ASP A 315 29.25 -2.69 4.01
C ASP A 315 29.11 -4.13 3.52
N LEU A 316 29.51 -4.35 2.26
CA LEU A 316 29.44 -5.64 1.59
C LEU A 316 30.35 -6.70 2.24
N GLN A 317 31.28 -6.34 3.15
CA GLN A 317 32.00 -7.33 3.96
C GLN A 317 31.12 -7.99 5.03
N GLN A 318 30.05 -7.33 5.47
CA GLN A 318 29.11 -7.83 6.47
C GLN A 318 27.92 -8.55 5.83
N LEU A 319 27.60 -8.25 4.57
CA LEU A 319 26.48 -8.87 3.84
C LEU A 319 26.43 -10.41 3.96
N PRO A 320 27.53 -11.18 3.88
CA PRO A 320 27.47 -12.64 4.06
C PRO A 320 26.91 -13.10 5.42
N ALA A 321 26.97 -12.28 6.46
CA ALA A 321 26.35 -12.56 7.76
C ALA A 321 24.84 -12.29 7.74
N LEU A 322 24.40 -11.21 7.09
CA LEU A 322 22.99 -10.90 6.86
C LEU A 322 22.32 -11.96 5.98
N THR A 323 22.92 -12.28 4.83
CA THR A 323 22.44 -13.33 3.91
C THR A 323 22.39 -14.69 4.60
N TYR A 324 23.36 -15.03 5.46
CA TYR A 324 23.30 -16.24 6.27
C TYR A 324 22.15 -16.23 7.29
N ALA A 325 21.89 -15.09 7.95
CA ALA A 325 20.76 -14.95 8.87
C ALA A 325 19.42 -15.08 8.14
N TRP A 326 19.28 -14.42 6.98
CA TRP A 326 18.08 -14.47 6.14
C TRP A 326 17.78 -15.87 5.60
N GLU A 327 18.78 -16.54 5.02
CA GLU A 327 18.65 -17.93 4.55
C GLU A 327 18.42 -18.90 5.73
N SER A 328 18.93 -18.61 6.93
CA SER A 328 18.65 -19.41 8.15
C SER A 328 17.20 -19.22 8.63
N LEU A 329 16.69 -17.99 8.63
CA LEU A 329 15.27 -17.69 8.89
C LEU A 329 14.39 -18.44 7.87
N SER A 330 14.70 -18.32 6.59
CA SER A 330 14.04 -19.04 5.49
C SER A 330 14.03 -20.56 5.71
N GLN A 331 15.15 -21.13 6.17
CA GLN A 331 15.26 -22.56 6.48
C GLN A 331 14.36 -22.99 7.66
N ILE A 332 14.21 -22.13 8.67
CA ILE A 332 13.37 -22.39 9.85
C ILE A 332 11.89 -22.26 9.48
N LEU A 333 11.52 -21.26 8.70
CA LEU A 333 10.15 -21.10 8.18
C LEU A 333 9.73 -22.27 7.28
N LEU A 334 10.64 -22.76 6.42
CA LEU A 334 10.44 -23.99 5.62
C LEU A 334 10.24 -25.27 6.43
N ALA A 335 10.58 -25.30 7.72
CA ALA A 335 10.41 -26.49 8.55
C ALA A 335 8.95 -26.71 8.99
N ASP A 336 8.19 -25.62 9.18
CA ASP A 336 6.75 -25.64 9.45
C ASP A 336 6.07 -24.36 8.92
N PRO A 337 5.87 -24.26 7.59
CA PRO A 337 5.40 -23.03 6.95
C PRO A 337 3.93 -22.75 7.25
N VAL A 338 3.13 -23.78 7.61
CA VAL A 338 1.74 -23.62 8.03
C VAL A 338 1.64 -23.06 9.45
N PHE A 339 2.47 -23.55 10.38
CA PHE A 339 2.51 -23.03 11.77
C PHE A 339 2.97 -21.56 11.86
N THR A 340 3.62 -21.03 10.82
CA THR A 340 4.17 -19.67 10.80
C THR A 340 3.46 -18.74 9.81
N ALA A 341 2.48 -19.25 9.05
CA ALA A 341 1.83 -18.59 7.93
C ALA A 341 1.23 -17.22 8.30
N SER A 342 0.34 -17.20 9.30
CA SER A 342 -0.38 -16.02 9.79
C SER A 342 0.59 -14.92 10.23
N ALA A 343 1.51 -15.22 11.17
CA ALA A 343 2.52 -14.27 11.64
C ALA A 343 3.48 -13.74 10.55
N VAL A 344 3.67 -14.48 9.44
CA VAL A 344 4.41 -14.00 8.27
C VAL A 344 3.53 -13.13 7.37
N GLY A 345 2.24 -13.43 7.25
CA GLY A 345 1.24 -12.56 6.62
C GLY A 345 1.12 -11.21 7.33
N ASP A 346 0.99 -11.20 8.66
CA ASP A 346 1.00 -10.00 9.50
C ASP A 346 2.26 -9.17 9.24
N ALA A 347 3.43 -9.81 9.29
CA ALA A 347 4.71 -9.17 9.07
C ALA A 347 4.86 -8.62 7.65
N ARG A 348 4.29 -9.29 6.64
CA ARG A 348 4.30 -8.84 5.25
C ARG A 348 3.33 -7.69 4.99
N SER A 349 2.14 -7.72 5.59
CA SER A 349 1.13 -6.66 5.43
C SER A 349 1.51 -5.40 6.22
N GLY A 350 2.16 -5.56 7.38
CA GLY A 350 2.62 -4.46 8.22
C GLY A 350 3.99 -3.88 7.83
N ALA A 351 4.80 -4.58 7.03
CA ALA A 351 6.10 -4.09 6.58
C ALA A 351 5.97 -2.83 5.70
N GLU A 352 7.03 -2.01 5.68
CA GLU A 352 7.13 -0.90 4.73
C GLU A 352 7.25 -1.48 3.32
N ALA A 353 6.51 -0.95 2.36
CA ALA A 353 6.51 -1.47 0.99
C ALA A 353 6.65 -0.33 -0.03
N PHE A 354 7.39 -0.59 -1.09
CA PHE A 354 7.89 0.41 -2.02
C PHE A 354 7.23 0.32 -3.41
N ALA A 355 7.57 1.24 -4.32
CA ALA A 355 6.96 1.42 -5.64
C ALA A 355 5.45 1.78 -5.62
N ARG A 356 4.95 2.21 -4.46
CA ARG A 356 3.52 2.43 -4.15
C ARG A 356 2.80 3.50 -4.98
N VAL A 357 3.53 4.30 -5.77
CA VAL A 357 2.95 5.21 -6.78
C VAL A 357 2.25 4.45 -7.92
N TYR A 358 2.61 3.18 -8.12
CA TYR A 358 1.92 2.24 -9.00
C TYR A 358 0.86 1.45 -8.22
N ALA A 359 -0.12 2.12 -7.61
CA ALA A 359 -1.04 1.53 -6.62
C ALA A 359 -1.74 0.23 -7.07
N GLN A 360 -1.99 0.04 -8.37
CA GLN A 360 -2.63 -1.15 -8.96
C GLN A 360 -1.63 -2.28 -9.32
N ALA A 361 -0.33 -2.01 -9.29
CA ALA A 361 0.71 -2.83 -9.91
C ALA A 361 2.00 -2.98 -9.07
N PHE A 362 2.13 -2.29 -7.93
CA PHE A 362 3.36 -2.28 -7.11
C PHE A 362 3.74 -3.68 -6.60
N GLU A 363 2.76 -4.56 -6.39
CA GLU A 363 2.98 -5.96 -6.01
C GLU A 363 3.70 -6.79 -7.08
N HIS A 364 3.72 -6.37 -8.35
CA HIS A 364 4.60 -6.98 -9.36
C HIS A 364 6.08 -6.76 -9.07
N TYR A 365 6.45 -5.59 -8.49
CA TYR A 365 7.78 -5.39 -7.94
C TYR A 365 7.94 -6.11 -6.60
N GLY A 366 6.88 -6.15 -5.79
CA GLY A 366 6.78 -6.95 -4.56
C GLY A 366 7.87 -6.61 -3.54
N VAL A 367 8.23 -5.33 -3.40
CA VAL A 367 9.40 -4.88 -2.63
C VAL A 367 8.98 -4.44 -1.24
N VAL A 368 9.49 -5.11 -0.20
CA VAL A 368 9.26 -4.75 1.20
C VAL A 368 10.55 -4.60 1.98
N ASP A 369 10.53 -3.78 3.03
CA ASP A 369 11.66 -3.59 3.92
C ASP A 369 11.97 -4.88 4.71
N LEU A 370 13.24 -5.31 4.65
CA LEU A 370 13.69 -6.57 5.26
C LEU A 370 13.78 -6.47 6.79
N GLY A 371 14.14 -5.30 7.32
CA GLY A 371 14.30 -5.04 8.76
C GLY A 371 12.97 -4.89 9.48
N HIS A 372 12.06 -4.09 8.92
CA HIS A 372 10.70 -3.91 9.42
C HIS A 372 9.91 -5.23 9.34
N PHE A 373 10.01 -5.98 8.25
CA PHE A 373 9.45 -7.34 8.17
C PHE A 373 9.99 -8.25 9.28
N ALA A 374 11.32 -8.29 9.48
CA ALA A 374 11.94 -9.14 10.49
C ALA A 374 11.56 -8.70 11.93
N SER A 375 11.43 -7.41 12.20
CA SER A 375 11.07 -6.91 13.52
C SER A 375 9.60 -7.17 13.88
N ILE A 376 8.66 -7.07 12.93
CA ILE A 376 7.27 -7.50 13.13
C ILE A 376 7.22 -9.02 13.32
N LEU A 377 7.87 -9.80 12.46
CA LEU A 377 7.89 -11.26 12.56
C LEU A 377 8.48 -11.75 13.89
N ALA A 378 9.52 -11.09 14.40
CA ALA A 378 10.08 -11.40 15.71
C ALA A 378 9.05 -11.26 16.85
N GLN A 379 8.15 -10.28 16.73
CA GLN A 379 7.13 -9.96 17.72
C GLN A 379 5.84 -10.78 17.56
N ARG A 380 5.44 -11.14 16.33
CA ARG A 380 4.23 -11.91 16.01
C ARG A 380 4.43 -13.42 16.04
N SER A 381 5.64 -13.93 15.80
CA SER A 381 5.81 -15.36 15.55
C SER A 381 5.50 -16.25 16.77
N PRO A 382 4.65 -17.30 16.61
CA PRO A 382 4.43 -18.29 17.64
C PRO A 382 5.64 -19.23 17.87
N SER A 383 6.67 -19.14 17.02
CA SER A 383 7.87 -19.98 17.08
C SER A 383 9.06 -19.21 17.63
N ALA A 384 9.50 -19.55 18.85
CA ALA A 384 10.69 -18.97 19.46
C ALA A 384 11.99 -19.18 18.62
N GLN A 385 12.01 -20.15 17.70
CA GLN A 385 13.12 -20.32 16.74
C GLN A 385 13.07 -19.28 15.62
N VAL A 386 11.87 -18.96 15.12
CA VAL A 386 11.64 -17.89 14.13
C VAL A 386 11.93 -16.54 14.77
N THR A 387 11.40 -16.25 15.97
CA THR A 387 11.73 -15.03 16.72
C THR A 387 13.24 -14.85 16.88
N ALA A 388 13.96 -15.89 17.32
CA ALA A 388 15.40 -15.81 17.50
C ALA A 388 16.18 -15.66 16.18
N ALA A 389 15.65 -16.14 15.05
CA ALA A 389 16.26 -15.98 13.73
C ALA A 389 15.96 -14.61 13.11
N ALA A 390 14.75 -14.09 13.28
CA ALA A 390 14.35 -12.75 12.85
C ALA A 390 15.15 -11.66 13.60
N LEU A 391 15.37 -11.83 14.91
CA LEU A 391 16.28 -10.96 15.68
C LEU A 391 17.75 -11.05 15.20
N GLN A 392 18.21 -12.21 14.70
CA GLN A 392 19.54 -12.33 14.09
C GLN A 392 19.64 -11.65 12.73
N VAL A 393 18.52 -11.52 12.00
CA VAL A 393 18.44 -10.72 10.76
C VAL A 393 18.61 -9.25 11.11
N ASP A 394 17.86 -8.72 12.09
CA ASP A 394 17.98 -7.35 12.58
C ASP A 394 19.41 -7.02 13.06
N GLU A 395 20.00 -7.84 13.95
CA GLU A 395 21.38 -7.66 14.43
C GLU A 395 22.42 -7.62 13.27
N ALA A 396 22.21 -8.43 12.23
CA ALA A 396 23.08 -8.48 11.06
C ALA A 396 22.85 -7.29 10.11
N LEU A 397 21.60 -6.83 9.96
CA LEU A 397 21.21 -5.67 9.15
C LEU A 397 21.82 -4.39 9.73
N GLN A 398 21.61 -4.13 11.02
CA GLN A 398 22.23 -3.01 11.76
C GLN A 398 23.77 -3.02 11.71
N THR A 399 24.38 -4.19 11.50
CA THR A 399 25.84 -4.33 11.33
C THR A 399 26.29 -4.04 9.89
N ALA A 400 25.44 -4.34 8.89
CA ALA A 400 25.73 -4.14 7.48
C ALA A 400 25.44 -2.71 6.99
N VAL A 401 24.35 -2.10 7.45
CA VAL A 401 23.93 -0.74 7.05
C VAL A 401 24.81 0.30 7.74
N LEU A 402 25.55 1.07 6.95
CA LEU A 402 26.47 2.12 7.39
C LEU A 402 25.78 3.46 7.62
N ALA A 403 24.76 3.74 6.82
CA ALA A 403 23.82 4.85 6.97
C ALA A 403 22.54 4.49 6.19
N ASN A 404 21.38 4.83 6.76
CA ASN A 404 20.10 4.89 6.05
C ASN A 404 19.49 6.29 6.23
N ARG A 405 18.82 6.80 5.20
CA ARG A 405 18.06 8.05 5.21
C ARG A 405 16.79 7.88 4.39
N HIS A 406 15.71 8.46 4.87
CA HIS A 406 14.42 8.43 4.21
C HIS A 406 13.66 9.75 4.45
N GLY A 407 12.64 10.03 3.64
CA GLY A 407 11.65 11.07 3.92
C GLY A 407 10.68 10.67 5.05
N ALA A 408 9.71 11.52 5.41
CA ALA A 408 8.80 11.20 6.51
C ALA A 408 7.77 10.11 6.17
N GLY A 409 7.53 9.84 4.89
CA GLY A 409 6.62 8.80 4.37
C GLY A 409 7.15 7.39 4.62
N PHE A 410 8.45 7.16 4.43
CA PHE A 410 9.13 5.86 4.64
C PHE A 410 9.82 5.77 6.00
N LYS A 411 9.12 6.16 7.07
CA LYS A 411 9.66 6.21 8.43
C LYS A 411 10.14 4.85 8.98
N ASN A 412 9.72 3.75 8.36
CA ASN A 412 10.08 2.38 8.74
C ASN A 412 11.04 1.73 7.72
N SER A 413 11.72 2.52 6.87
CA SER A 413 12.85 2.05 6.08
C SER A 413 14.08 1.82 6.98
N ASP A 414 14.66 0.62 6.90
CA ASP A 414 15.92 0.22 7.53
C ASP A 414 17.09 0.15 6.51
N GLY A 415 16.81 0.25 5.21
CA GLY A 415 17.82 0.51 4.16
C GLY A 415 18.27 -0.71 3.36
N ILE A 416 17.61 -1.86 3.52
CA ILE A 416 17.73 -3.02 2.61
C ILE A 416 16.35 -3.66 2.47
N ALA A 417 15.86 -3.74 1.23
CA ALA A 417 14.60 -4.39 0.91
C ALA A 417 14.76 -5.83 0.41
N ILE A 418 13.64 -6.55 0.29
CA ILE A 418 13.55 -7.91 -0.21
C ILE A 418 12.32 -8.09 -1.13
N TYR A 419 12.44 -8.99 -2.10
CA TYR A 419 11.28 -9.45 -2.87
C TYR A 419 10.38 -10.35 -2.00
N PHE A 420 9.17 -9.87 -1.72
CA PHE A 420 8.06 -10.60 -1.14
C PHE A 420 6.74 -10.05 -1.73
N PRO A 421 6.15 -10.68 -2.75
CA PRO A 421 4.81 -10.32 -3.24
C PRO A 421 3.73 -10.71 -2.22
N GLN A 422 2.61 -9.97 -2.18
CA GLN A 422 1.52 -10.22 -1.23
C GLN A 422 0.82 -11.57 -1.47
N SER A 423 0.46 -11.89 -2.72
CA SER A 423 -0.33 -13.08 -3.08
C SER A 423 0.38 -13.98 -4.11
N GLN A 424 -0.18 -15.17 -4.36
CA GLN A 424 0.35 -16.10 -5.36
C GLN A 424 0.33 -15.52 -6.79
N GLU A 425 -0.62 -14.63 -7.10
CA GLU A 425 -0.76 -14.01 -8.42
C GLU A 425 0.47 -13.18 -8.80
N TYR A 426 0.99 -12.43 -7.84
CA TYR A 426 2.14 -11.55 -8.01
C TYR A 426 3.50 -12.26 -7.91
N TYR A 427 3.51 -13.56 -7.58
CA TYR A 427 4.75 -14.35 -7.47
C TYR A 427 5.35 -14.70 -8.84
N ALA A 428 6.46 -14.04 -9.17
CA ALA A 428 7.18 -14.23 -10.42
C ALA A 428 8.07 -15.48 -10.37
N GLU A 429 7.74 -16.54 -11.14
CA GLU A 429 8.60 -17.73 -11.28
C GLU A 429 10.04 -17.42 -11.75
N ALA A 430 10.22 -16.29 -12.45
CA ALA A 430 11.52 -15.79 -12.89
C ALA A 430 12.47 -15.45 -11.73
N TYR A 431 11.95 -15.00 -10.58
CA TYR A 431 12.74 -14.68 -9.39
C TYR A 431 13.64 -15.84 -8.99
N GLY A 432 13.11 -17.07 -8.97
CA GLY A 432 13.87 -18.27 -8.59
C GLY A 432 15.03 -18.63 -9.52
N GLN A 433 15.04 -18.12 -10.75
CA GLN A 433 16.19 -18.23 -11.65
C GLN A 433 17.26 -17.17 -11.29
N ALA A 434 16.85 -15.90 -11.20
CA ALA A 434 17.73 -14.74 -10.98
C ALA A 434 18.36 -14.70 -9.57
N THR A 435 17.57 -14.90 -8.52
CA THR A 435 17.97 -14.65 -7.12
C THR A 435 19.15 -15.50 -6.65
N PRO A 436 20.13 -14.96 -5.89
CA PRO A 436 21.08 -15.77 -5.14
C PRO A 436 20.47 -16.45 -3.90
N LEU A 437 19.31 -15.97 -3.41
CA LEU A 437 18.65 -16.36 -2.16
C LEU A 437 17.78 -17.63 -2.33
N LYS A 438 18.46 -18.77 -2.48
CA LYS A 438 17.81 -20.01 -2.92
C LYS A 438 16.91 -20.67 -1.86
N LEU A 439 17.10 -20.45 -0.55
CA LEU A 439 16.15 -20.90 0.47
C LEU A 439 14.99 -19.91 0.63
N TRP A 440 15.22 -18.61 0.50
CA TRP A 440 14.13 -17.63 0.50
C TRP A 440 13.14 -17.88 -0.64
N ASN A 441 13.61 -18.09 -1.88
CA ASN A 441 12.74 -18.47 -2.99
C ASN A 441 11.99 -19.80 -2.77
N GLN A 442 12.65 -20.80 -2.16
CA GLN A 442 11.97 -22.05 -1.79
C GLN A 442 10.86 -21.81 -0.75
N TYR A 443 11.11 -20.90 0.19
CA TYR A 443 10.12 -20.49 1.18
C TYR A 443 8.95 -19.75 0.52
N LEU A 444 9.18 -18.69 -0.27
CA LEU A 444 8.12 -17.96 -0.98
C LEU A 444 7.21 -18.89 -1.78
N TYR A 445 7.80 -19.79 -2.58
CA TYR A 445 7.02 -20.79 -3.32
C TYR A 445 6.16 -21.65 -2.36
N SER A 446 6.72 -22.13 -1.25
CA SER A 446 5.98 -22.90 -0.24
C SER A 446 4.93 -22.07 0.51
N TYR A 447 5.16 -20.78 0.71
CA TYR A 447 4.27 -19.85 1.36
C TYR A 447 2.98 -19.71 0.53
N HIS A 448 3.12 -19.20 -0.69
CA HIS A 448 2.00 -18.95 -1.59
C HIS A 448 1.25 -20.23 -2.02
N THR A 449 1.93 -21.39 -2.13
CA THR A 449 1.28 -22.62 -2.64
C THR A 449 0.81 -23.61 -1.57
N HIS A 450 1.27 -23.51 -0.32
CA HIS A 450 0.94 -24.50 0.73
C HIS A 450 0.52 -23.91 2.07
N SER A 451 0.95 -22.70 2.45
CA SER A 451 0.76 -22.20 3.83
C SER A 451 -0.70 -21.89 4.15
N PHE A 452 -1.46 -21.40 3.17
CA PHE A 452 -2.87 -21.06 3.31
C PHE A 452 -3.83 -21.93 2.49
N ALA A 453 -3.43 -23.14 2.10
CA ALA A 453 -4.22 -24.04 1.23
C ALA A 453 -5.58 -24.53 1.82
N LYS A 454 -6.03 -23.93 2.93
CA LYS A 454 -7.31 -24.16 3.63
C LYS A 454 -7.94 -22.88 4.19
N LEU A 455 -7.42 -21.69 3.88
CA LEU A 455 -8.02 -20.43 4.31
C LEU A 455 -9.19 -20.10 3.36
N PRO A 456 -10.45 -20.04 3.83
CA PRO A 456 -11.56 -19.62 2.97
C PRO A 456 -11.44 -18.13 2.64
N PRO A 457 -11.99 -17.67 1.50
CA PRO A 457 -12.19 -16.24 1.25
C PRO A 457 -12.99 -15.59 2.39
N PRO A 458 -12.82 -14.28 2.65
CA PRO A 458 -13.70 -13.54 3.54
C PRO A 458 -15.17 -13.61 3.08
N GLU A 459 -16.10 -13.45 4.01
CA GLU A 459 -17.53 -13.23 3.73
C GLU A 459 -17.86 -11.75 4.06
N ILE A 460 -18.78 -11.15 3.28
CA ILE A 460 -19.21 -9.76 3.46
C ILE A 460 -20.73 -9.74 3.46
N HIS A 461 -21.33 -9.23 4.53
CA HIS A 461 -22.76 -8.92 4.61
C HIS A 461 -22.96 -7.41 4.58
N LEU A 462 -23.78 -6.92 3.66
CA LEU A 462 -24.03 -5.49 3.45
C LEU A 462 -25.53 -5.18 3.55
N ALA A 463 -25.89 -4.24 4.44
CA ALA A 463 -27.26 -3.74 4.51
C ALA A 463 -27.65 -3.03 3.19
N PRO A 464 -28.85 -3.27 2.65
CA PRO A 464 -29.31 -2.55 1.48
C PRO A 464 -29.60 -1.09 1.81
N VAL A 465 -29.27 -0.16 0.90
CA VAL A 465 -29.69 1.24 1.03
C VAL A 465 -31.22 1.31 0.93
N THR A 466 -31.87 1.70 2.04
CA THR A 466 -33.33 1.71 2.17
C THR A 466 -34.00 3.04 1.80
N ALA A 467 -33.22 4.09 1.55
CA ALA A 467 -33.73 5.40 1.15
C ALA A 467 -34.15 5.42 -0.34
N ASP A 468 -35.29 6.06 -0.64
CA ASP A 468 -35.79 6.24 -2.01
C ASP A 468 -34.77 6.99 -2.91
N SER A 469 -33.95 7.86 -2.32
CA SER A 469 -32.79 8.51 -2.94
C SER A 469 -31.80 9.01 -1.90
N VAL A 470 -30.51 9.04 -2.26
CA VAL A 470 -29.40 9.58 -1.46
C VAL A 470 -28.75 10.77 -2.17
N GLY A 471 -27.98 11.59 -1.44
CA GLY A 471 -27.32 12.78 -2.00
C GLY A 471 -26.57 13.59 -0.94
N VAL A 472 -25.96 14.71 -1.30
CA VAL A 472 -25.10 15.50 -0.39
C VAL A 472 -25.87 16.14 0.78
N GLN A 473 -27.21 16.12 0.75
CA GLN A 473 -28.10 16.57 1.83
C GLN A 473 -28.92 15.42 2.47
N SER A 474 -28.66 14.18 2.05
CA SER A 474 -29.24 12.94 2.57
C SER A 474 -28.27 11.78 2.27
N PRO A 475 -27.11 11.71 2.96
CA PRO A 475 -26.07 10.72 2.68
C PRO A 475 -26.57 9.29 2.92
N ALA A 476 -25.94 8.32 2.28
CA ALA A 476 -26.27 6.91 2.52
C ALA A 476 -25.58 6.44 3.81
N TYR A 477 -26.30 5.71 4.66
CA TYR A 477 -25.72 4.91 5.73
C TYR A 477 -25.64 3.46 5.26
N LEU A 478 -24.44 2.89 5.29
CA LEU A 478 -24.14 1.51 4.97
C LEU A 478 -23.71 0.83 6.28
N ASP A 479 -24.42 -0.22 6.67
CA ASP A 479 -24.04 -1.11 7.77
C ASP A 479 -23.42 -2.36 7.14
N PHE A 480 -22.26 -2.81 7.61
CA PHE A 480 -21.60 -3.97 7.04
C PHE A 480 -20.93 -4.86 8.10
N GLU A 481 -20.86 -6.15 7.79
CA GLU A 481 -20.16 -7.16 8.57
C GLU A 481 -19.19 -7.89 7.65
N ILE A 482 -17.93 -8.01 8.06
CA ILE A 482 -16.89 -8.77 7.38
C ILE A 482 -16.49 -9.93 8.30
N VAL A 483 -16.49 -11.14 7.75
CA VAL A 483 -16.19 -12.36 8.48
C VAL A 483 -15.01 -13.04 7.81
N GLY A 484 -13.93 -13.28 8.53
CA GLY A 484 -12.75 -13.87 7.93
C GLY A 484 -11.58 -14.04 8.87
N ARG A 485 -10.45 -14.48 8.32
CA ARG A 485 -9.17 -14.65 9.02
C ARG A 485 -8.02 -14.27 8.09
N ASP A 486 -6.96 -13.74 8.65
CA ASP A 486 -5.78 -13.23 7.95
C ASP A 486 -6.18 -12.26 6.81
N ILE A 487 -7.12 -11.33 7.08
CA ILE A 487 -7.62 -10.34 6.10
C ILE A 487 -6.51 -9.30 5.84
N ALA A 488 -6.08 -9.20 4.58
CA ALA A 488 -4.99 -8.33 4.15
C ALA A 488 -5.47 -6.92 3.82
N ASN A 489 -6.62 -6.79 3.16
CA ASN A 489 -7.24 -5.51 2.83
C ASN A 489 -8.77 -5.57 2.93
N VAL A 490 -9.37 -4.39 3.07
CA VAL A 490 -10.79 -4.15 2.81
C VAL A 490 -10.89 -2.85 2.04
N VAL A 491 -11.70 -2.83 0.99
CA VAL A 491 -11.86 -1.71 0.08
C VAL A 491 -13.32 -1.31 -0.01
N LEU A 492 -13.62 -0.02 0.15
CA LEU A 492 -14.87 0.57 -0.30
C LEU A 492 -14.78 0.87 -1.80
N PHE A 493 -15.78 0.46 -2.57
CA PHE A 493 -15.88 0.85 -3.99
C PHE A 493 -17.27 1.40 -4.32
N ALA A 494 -17.34 2.41 -5.18
CA ALA A 494 -18.59 2.93 -5.70
C ALA A 494 -18.52 3.27 -7.19
N GLY A 495 -19.66 3.18 -7.87
CA GLY A 495 -19.77 3.34 -9.31
C GLY A 495 -21.20 3.60 -9.78
N PHE A 496 -21.36 3.93 -11.06
CA PHE A 496 -22.67 4.17 -11.67
C PHE A 496 -22.99 3.20 -12.80
N TYR A 497 -24.29 3.01 -13.00
CA TYR A 497 -24.83 2.25 -14.12
C TYR A 497 -25.06 3.17 -15.33
N GLY A 498 -24.36 2.92 -16.43
CA GLY A 498 -24.61 3.58 -17.71
C GLY A 498 -25.98 3.21 -18.30
N GLU A 499 -26.48 4.00 -19.26
CA GLU A 499 -27.77 3.76 -19.93
C GLU A 499 -27.83 2.40 -20.67
N ASP A 500 -26.67 1.86 -21.04
CA ASP A 500 -26.48 0.57 -21.70
C ASP A 500 -26.23 -0.60 -20.73
N GLY A 501 -26.13 -0.33 -19.44
CA GLY A 501 -25.84 -1.31 -18.39
C GLY A 501 -24.36 -1.45 -18.01
N THR A 502 -23.46 -0.65 -18.59
CA THR A 502 -22.05 -0.57 -18.15
C THR A 502 -21.96 -0.18 -16.67
N ARG A 503 -20.92 -0.65 -15.97
CA ARG A 503 -20.64 -0.37 -14.56
C ARG A 503 -19.34 0.40 -14.45
N ARG A 504 -19.40 1.73 -14.42
CA ARG A 504 -18.22 2.61 -14.30
C ARG A 504 -17.91 2.85 -12.82
N LEU A 505 -16.66 2.60 -12.42
CA LEU A 505 -16.11 2.92 -11.10
C LEU A 505 -15.84 4.43 -10.99
N VAL A 506 -16.05 5.01 -9.80
CA VAL A 506 -15.77 6.43 -9.50
C VAL A 506 -15.11 6.64 -8.13
N GLU A 507 -14.96 5.60 -7.31
CA GLU A 507 -14.47 5.66 -5.92
C GLU A 507 -13.90 4.28 -5.57
N TYR A 508 -12.69 4.21 -5.01
CA TYR A 508 -12.00 2.98 -4.62
C TYR A 508 -11.02 3.28 -3.49
N ASP A 509 -11.47 3.10 -2.25
CA ASP A 509 -10.76 3.54 -1.05
C ASP A 509 -10.40 2.33 -0.16
N ASN A 510 -9.10 2.13 0.08
CA ASN A 510 -8.63 1.17 1.09
C ASN A 510 -9.07 1.64 2.48
N LEU A 511 -9.93 0.85 3.14
CA LEU A 511 -10.32 1.10 4.52
C LEU A 511 -9.14 0.80 5.46
N ILE A 512 -8.97 1.65 6.46
CA ILE A 512 -7.88 1.56 7.43
C ILE A 512 -8.45 0.88 8.68
N PRO A 513 -8.00 -0.33 9.06
CA PRO A 513 -8.43 -0.97 10.29
C PRO A 513 -7.84 -0.25 11.52
N GLU A 514 -8.34 -0.59 12.71
CA GLU A 514 -7.73 -0.10 13.95
C GLU A 514 -6.27 -0.56 14.08
N PRO A 515 -5.37 0.25 14.67
CA PRO A 515 -3.98 -0.13 14.86
C PRO A 515 -3.82 -1.19 15.97
N THR A 516 -3.26 -2.35 15.64
CA THR A 516 -2.77 -3.32 16.64
C THR A 516 -1.40 -2.89 17.15
N PHE A 517 -1.28 -2.69 18.46
CA PHE A 517 0.00 -2.38 19.11
C PHE A 517 0.84 -3.65 19.33
N LEU A 518 2.11 -3.60 18.92
CA LEU A 518 3.10 -4.65 19.14
C LEU A 518 3.73 -4.52 20.55
N PRO A 519 4.39 -5.59 21.07
CA PRO A 519 5.01 -5.60 22.41
C PRO A 519 6.03 -4.49 22.71
N ASP A 520 6.68 -3.91 21.69
CA ASP A 520 7.60 -2.77 21.83
C ASP A 520 6.90 -1.39 21.87
N GLY A 521 5.59 -1.33 21.58
CA GLY A 521 4.80 -0.11 21.50
C GLY A 521 4.70 0.52 20.10
N SER A 522 5.30 -0.09 19.07
CA SER A 522 4.97 0.18 17.66
C SER A 522 3.57 -0.36 17.32
N SER A 523 3.07 -0.08 16.12
CA SER A 523 1.74 -0.53 15.68
C SER A 523 1.72 -0.91 14.21
N ILE A 524 0.99 -1.98 13.89
CA ILE A 524 0.61 -2.37 12.53
C ILE A 524 -0.89 -2.11 12.32
N TYR A 525 -1.31 -1.92 11.08
CA TYR A 525 -2.73 -1.85 10.72
C TYR A 525 -3.14 -3.19 10.13
N GLU A 526 -4.01 -3.93 10.81
CA GLU A 526 -4.45 -5.25 10.42
C GLU A 526 -5.94 -5.44 10.70
N TRP A 527 -6.63 -6.19 9.84
CA TRP A 527 -8.01 -6.58 10.07
C TRP A 527 -8.04 -7.77 11.03
N ARG A 528 -8.65 -7.59 12.21
CA ARG A 528 -8.76 -8.66 13.21
C ARG A 528 -9.48 -9.88 12.64
N ASP A 529 -8.93 -11.07 12.88
CA ASP A 529 -9.65 -12.32 12.66
C ASP A 529 -11.00 -12.34 13.39
N GLY A 530 -11.98 -13.05 12.82
CA GLY A 530 -13.30 -13.27 13.42
C GLY A 530 -14.39 -12.51 12.68
N VAL A 531 -15.21 -11.76 13.44
CA VAL A 531 -16.33 -10.97 12.92
C VAL A 531 -16.06 -9.49 13.17
N HIS A 532 -16.09 -8.69 12.11
CA HIS A 532 -15.88 -7.25 12.15
C HIS A 532 -17.15 -6.53 11.65
N GLU A 533 -17.82 -5.82 12.55
CA GLU A 533 -19.00 -5.01 12.25
C GLU A 533 -18.63 -3.53 12.28
N ASP A 534 -18.91 -2.81 11.20
CA ASP A 534 -18.70 -1.37 11.11
C ASP A 534 -19.70 -0.72 10.12
N PHE A 535 -19.61 0.59 9.96
CA PHE A 535 -20.49 1.36 9.09
C PHE A 535 -19.72 2.36 8.22
N TYR A 536 -20.33 2.74 7.10
CA TYR A 536 -19.80 3.81 6.25
C TYR A 536 -20.89 4.82 5.91
N ILE A 537 -20.54 6.11 5.94
CA ILE A 537 -21.43 7.21 5.54
C ILE A 537 -21.01 7.71 4.17
N TRP A 538 -21.73 7.28 3.13
CA TRP A 538 -21.46 7.74 1.78
C TRP A 538 -22.03 9.13 1.54
N HIS A 539 -21.14 10.12 1.50
CA HIS A 539 -21.49 11.52 1.29
C HIS A 539 -21.84 11.87 -0.17
N THR A 540 -21.79 10.91 -1.10
CA THR A 540 -22.12 11.07 -2.55
C THR A 540 -21.30 12.17 -3.25
N LYS A 541 -20.04 12.32 -2.84
CA LYS A 541 -19.05 13.17 -3.50
C LYS A 541 -17.83 12.32 -3.83
N VAL A 542 -17.25 12.57 -4.99
CA VAL A 542 -16.04 11.89 -5.47
C VAL A 542 -15.10 12.92 -6.11
N THR A 543 -13.86 12.51 -6.36
CA THR A 543 -12.86 13.36 -7.00
C THR A 543 -13.12 13.52 -8.49
N TYR A 544 -12.88 14.73 -8.98
CA TYR A 544 -13.08 15.10 -10.37
C TYR A 544 -11.84 15.81 -10.87
N LEU A 545 -11.18 15.28 -11.91
CA LEU A 545 -9.91 15.77 -12.43
C LEU A 545 -10.14 16.66 -13.67
N TYR A 546 -9.45 17.80 -13.73
CA TYR A 546 -9.65 18.82 -14.77
C TYR A 546 -8.39 19.64 -15.10
N ASP A 547 -8.38 20.19 -16.32
CA ASP A 547 -7.43 21.20 -16.79
C ASP A 547 -8.03 22.62 -16.79
N GLN A 548 -9.36 22.74 -16.94
CA GLN A 548 -10.11 24.00 -16.88
C GLN A 548 -11.40 23.83 -16.09
N VAL A 549 -11.79 24.84 -15.31
CA VAL A 549 -13.00 24.81 -14.48
C VAL A 549 -14.25 24.54 -15.35
N GLY A 550 -14.87 23.38 -15.14
CA GLY A 550 -16.05 22.92 -15.88
C GLY A 550 -15.77 22.06 -17.12
N ALA A 551 -14.50 21.82 -17.45
CA ALA A 551 -14.04 20.66 -18.23
C ALA A 551 -13.53 19.58 -17.27
N GLY A 552 -13.15 18.40 -17.78
CA GLY A 552 -12.64 17.26 -17.01
C GLY A 552 -13.60 16.05 -16.94
N ASP A 553 -13.32 15.11 -16.04
CA ASP A 553 -14.23 14.00 -15.70
C ASP A 553 -13.93 13.41 -14.29
N PHE A 554 -14.79 12.52 -13.80
CA PHE A 554 -14.58 11.77 -12.55
C PHE A 554 -13.39 10.82 -12.65
N ALA A 555 -12.48 10.91 -11.68
CA ALA A 555 -11.27 10.12 -11.58
C ALA A 555 -11.38 9.14 -10.42
N VAL A 556 -10.88 7.91 -10.59
CA VAL A 556 -10.61 7.04 -9.44
C VAL A 556 -9.21 7.39 -8.95
N MET A 557 -9.12 7.90 -7.72
CA MET A 557 -7.88 8.30 -7.08
C MET A 557 -7.45 7.22 -6.09
N TRP A 558 -6.34 6.54 -6.38
CA TRP A 558 -5.89 5.36 -5.67
C TRP A 558 -4.90 5.75 -4.56
N PRO A 559 -5.16 5.49 -3.27
CA PRO A 559 -4.21 5.81 -2.21
C PRO A 559 -2.92 4.99 -2.37
N THR A 560 -1.75 5.62 -2.26
CA THR A 560 -0.45 4.91 -2.40
C THR A 560 -0.25 3.86 -1.28
N ALA A 561 -0.73 4.16 -0.09
CA ALA A 561 -0.79 3.26 1.06
C ALA A 561 -2.12 3.45 1.82
N PRO A 562 -2.58 2.48 2.62
CA PRO A 562 -3.70 2.68 3.54
C PRO A 562 -3.44 3.91 4.45
N GLY A 563 -4.34 4.89 4.43
CA GLY A 563 -4.18 6.14 5.18
C GLY A 563 -3.13 7.11 4.64
N SER A 564 -2.66 6.93 3.41
CA SER A 564 -1.82 7.91 2.71
C SER A 564 -2.60 9.17 2.37
N ASP A 565 -1.96 10.33 2.53
CA ASP A 565 -2.41 11.60 1.95
C ASP A 565 -2.05 11.74 0.45
N LEU A 566 -1.22 10.81 -0.08
CA LEU A 566 -0.90 10.74 -1.50
C LEU A 566 -1.78 9.73 -2.24
N PHE A 567 -2.36 10.20 -3.35
CA PHE A 567 -3.24 9.44 -4.21
C PHE A 567 -2.77 9.50 -5.66
N THR A 568 -3.02 8.47 -6.45
CA THR A 568 -2.60 8.39 -7.85
C THR A 568 -3.74 8.22 -8.83
N VAL A 569 -3.53 8.73 -10.05
CA VAL A 569 -4.44 8.56 -11.19
C VAL A 569 -3.65 8.04 -12.37
N SER A 570 -4.02 6.85 -12.86
CA SER A 570 -3.39 6.21 -14.01
C SER A 570 -3.95 6.75 -15.35
N GLY A 571 -3.16 6.66 -16.41
CA GLY A 571 -3.54 7.08 -17.76
C GLY A 571 -2.40 6.99 -18.77
N GLU A 572 -2.65 7.42 -20.00
CA GLU A 572 -1.63 7.59 -21.03
C GLU A 572 -1.17 9.06 -21.08
N PHE A 573 0.12 9.31 -20.82
CA PHE A 573 0.74 10.61 -21.04
C PHE A 573 1.13 10.74 -22.52
N GLN A 574 0.86 11.90 -23.12
CA GLN A 574 1.25 12.23 -24.49
C GLN A 574 2.08 13.51 -24.53
N ARG A 575 3.31 13.42 -25.03
CA ARG A 575 4.18 14.56 -25.34
C ARG A 575 3.59 15.39 -26.49
N ALA A 576 3.91 16.69 -26.54
CA ALA A 576 3.45 17.62 -27.58
C ALA A 576 3.88 17.23 -29.03
N ASP A 577 4.83 16.31 -29.20
CA ASP A 577 5.22 15.74 -30.50
C ASP A 577 4.36 14.53 -30.95
N GLY A 578 3.54 13.99 -30.05
CA GLY A 578 2.65 12.85 -30.27
C GLY A 578 3.13 11.51 -29.68
N THR A 579 4.29 11.47 -29.01
CA THR A 579 4.81 10.27 -28.33
C THR A 579 3.98 9.95 -27.09
N THR A 580 3.61 8.69 -26.87
CA THR A 580 2.78 8.26 -25.73
C THR A 580 3.41 7.16 -24.89
N PHE A 581 3.08 7.13 -23.59
CA PHE A 581 3.47 6.10 -22.63
C PHE A 581 2.53 6.10 -21.41
N PRO A 582 2.36 4.97 -20.70
CA PRO A 582 1.58 4.92 -19.47
C PRO A 582 2.22 5.75 -18.36
N ALA A 583 1.40 6.46 -17.59
CA ALA A 583 1.83 7.28 -16.46
C ALA A 583 0.80 7.32 -15.32
N ASN A 584 1.29 7.62 -14.13
CA ASN A 584 0.53 7.87 -12.92
C ASN A 584 0.80 9.30 -12.44
N LEU A 585 -0.24 10.13 -12.40
CA LEU A 585 -0.21 11.40 -11.68
C LEU A 585 -0.24 11.10 -10.18
N VAL A 586 0.48 11.88 -9.37
CA VAL A 586 0.45 11.80 -7.90
C VAL A 586 -0.04 13.12 -7.33
N PHE A 587 -1.09 13.07 -6.52
CA PHE A 587 -1.71 14.21 -5.87
C PHE A 587 -1.57 14.11 -4.36
N ASP A 588 -1.36 15.25 -3.71
CA ASP A 588 -1.44 15.42 -2.25
C ASP A 588 -2.83 15.96 -1.88
N HIS A 589 -3.62 15.15 -1.16
CA HIS A 589 -4.97 15.51 -0.72
C HIS A 589 -5.01 16.52 0.45
N THR A 590 -3.87 16.84 1.07
CA THR A 590 -3.79 17.91 2.08
C THR A 590 -3.61 19.30 1.44
N THR A 591 -3.04 19.36 0.24
CA THR A 591 -2.76 20.60 -0.49
C THR A 591 -3.56 20.77 -1.79
N ASP A 592 -4.34 19.78 -2.19
CA ASP A 592 -5.12 19.72 -3.45
C ASP A 592 -4.25 19.90 -4.72
N HIS A 593 -2.97 19.50 -4.66
CA HIS A 593 -1.98 19.75 -5.72
C HIS A 593 -1.40 18.48 -6.35
N LEU A 594 -1.16 18.53 -7.66
CA LEU A 594 -0.31 17.58 -8.37
C LEU A 594 1.12 17.76 -7.85
N THR A 595 1.70 16.72 -7.26
CA THR A 595 3.07 16.73 -6.76
C THR A 595 4.04 16.13 -7.77
N ARG A 596 3.66 15.03 -8.43
CA ARG A 596 4.54 14.26 -9.34
C ARG A 596 3.81 13.58 -10.49
N ILE A 597 4.58 13.11 -11.46
CA ILE A 597 4.13 12.21 -12.53
C ILE A 597 5.18 11.12 -12.72
N TRP A 598 4.77 9.86 -12.64
CA TRP A 598 5.62 8.69 -12.84
C TRP A 598 5.18 7.91 -14.08
N GLY A 599 6.06 7.74 -15.07
CA GLY A 599 5.79 6.97 -16.27
C GLY A 599 6.64 5.72 -16.37
N ALA A 600 6.13 4.75 -17.11
CA ALA A 600 6.90 3.59 -17.54
C ALA A 600 7.09 3.64 -19.06
N GLY A 601 8.35 3.68 -19.50
CA GLY A 601 8.70 3.62 -20.93
C GLY A 601 8.52 2.22 -21.51
N SER A 602 9.00 2.00 -22.74
CA SER A 602 9.04 0.67 -23.38
C SER A 602 9.85 -0.37 -22.62
N SER A 603 10.74 0.07 -21.71
CA SER A 603 11.56 -0.75 -20.81
C SER A 603 10.80 -1.31 -19.59
N ALA A 604 9.54 -0.92 -19.37
CA ALA A 604 8.73 -1.23 -18.19
C ALA A 604 9.27 -0.69 -16.84
N ALA A 605 10.39 0.04 -16.84
CA ALA A 605 10.95 0.66 -15.66
C ALA A 605 10.46 2.11 -15.45
N ALA A 606 10.48 2.55 -14.19
CA ALA A 606 9.79 3.75 -13.71
C ALA A 606 10.68 5.01 -13.72
N ALA A 607 10.17 6.08 -14.32
CA ALA A 607 10.81 7.41 -14.38
C ALA A 607 9.85 8.53 -13.99
N GLU A 608 10.35 9.56 -13.31
CA GLU A 608 9.60 10.79 -13.07
C GLU A 608 9.58 11.68 -14.33
N ILE A 609 8.47 12.37 -14.59
CA ILE A 609 8.25 13.19 -15.78
C ILE A 609 8.00 14.64 -15.37
N THR A 610 8.71 15.57 -16.03
CA THR A 610 8.38 17.00 -16.00
C THR A 610 7.55 17.37 -17.25
N PRO A 611 6.27 17.76 -17.13
CA PRO A 611 5.46 18.20 -18.25
C PRO A 611 6.01 19.44 -18.96
N GLN A 612 5.77 19.52 -20.26
CA GLN A 612 6.00 20.68 -21.08
C GLN A 612 4.69 21.27 -21.61
N LEU A 613 4.73 22.55 -22.02
CA LEU A 613 3.56 23.23 -22.56
C LEU A 613 3.04 22.54 -23.83
N GLY A 614 1.82 22.00 -23.75
CA GLY A 614 1.18 21.27 -24.84
C GLY A 614 1.28 19.75 -24.72
N ASP A 615 1.95 19.24 -23.70
CA ASP A 615 1.78 17.85 -23.26
C ASP A 615 0.35 17.65 -22.71
N THR A 616 -0.13 16.41 -22.79
CA THR A 616 -1.48 16.04 -22.36
C THR A 616 -1.47 14.71 -21.59
N PHE A 617 -2.52 14.47 -20.82
CA PHE A 617 -2.74 13.22 -20.10
C PHE A 617 -4.14 12.71 -20.42
N GLN A 618 -4.22 11.52 -21.00
CA GLN A 618 -5.47 10.81 -21.20
C GLN A 618 -5.73 9.90 -19.99
N MET A 619 -6.71 10.28 -19.17
CA MET A 619 -6.99 9.61 -17.90
C MET A 619 -7.65 8.25 -18.11
N ASP A 620 -7.23 7.21 -17.38
CA ASP A 620 -7.93 5.92 -17.37
C ASP A 620 -9.31 6.04 -16.73
N THR A 621 -10.30 5.44 -17.38
CA THR A 621 -11.66 5.30 -16.87
C THR A 621 -11.92 3.84 -16.54
N TRP A 622 -12.27 3.57 -15.28
CA TRP A 622 -12.35 2.22 -14.73
C TRP A 622 -13.77 1.64 -14.78
N TYR A 623 -13.88 0.36 -15.09
CA TYR A 623 -15.14 -0.37 -15.23
C TYR A 623 -15.05 -1.78 -14.63
N PHE A 624 -16.20 -2.33 -14.25
CA PHE A 624 -16.34 -3.77 -13.98
C PHE A 624 -16.87 -4.50 -15.21
N ASP A 625 -16.32 -5.69 -15.49
CA ASP A 625 -16.76 -6.56 -16.57
C ASP A 625 -17.95 -7.48 -16.16
N GLU A 626 -18.22 -8.55 -16.93
CA GLU A 626 -19.27 -9.52 -16.64
C GLU A 626 -18.90 -10.56 -15.55
N ASN A 627 -17.64 -10.61 -15.13
CA ASN A 627 -17.08 -11.47 -14.09
C ASN A 627 -16.73 -10.72 -12.80
N ASP A 628 -17.09 -9.44 -12.71
CA ASP A 628 -16.64 -8.50 -11.66
C ASP A 628 -15.12 -8.20 -11.68
N GLU A 629 -14.41 -8.45 -12.79
CA GLU A 629 -13.02 -8.03 -12.95
C GLU A 629 -12.93 -6.55 -13.34
N LEU A 630 -11.92 -5.83 -12.82
CA LEU A 630 -11.67 -4.43 -13.15
C LEU A 630 -10.88 -4.30 -14.45
N TYR A 631 -11.29 -3.36 -15.30
CA TYR A 631 -10.52 -2.94 -16.47
C TYR A 631 -10.60 -1.44 -16.70
N ALA A 632 -9.60 -0.89 -17.39
CA ALA A 632 -9.51 0.51 -17.77
C ALA A 632 -9.77 0.69 -19.28
N GLU A 633 -10.49 1.77 -19.64
CA GLU A 633 -10.53 2.32 -20.99
C GLU A 633 -10.00 3.76 -20.99
N GLN A 634 -9.43 4.20 -22.11
CA GLN A 634 -8.89 5.56 -22.27
C GLN A 634 -10.01 6.62 -22.26
N GLY A 635 -10.00 7.48 -21.24
CA GLY A 635 -11.02 8.48 -20.94
C GLY A 635 -10.76 9.85 -21.56
N VAL A 636 -10.99 10.90 -20.77
CA VAL A 636 -10.79 12.30 -21.21
C VAL A 636 -9.32 12.67 -21.32
N ILE A 637 -9.00 13.47 -22.33
CA ILE A 637 -7.67 14.08 -22.51
C ILE A 637 -7.67 15.43 -21.82
N LEU A 638 -6.73 15.63 -20.90
CA LEU A 638 -6.49 16.87 -20.15
C LEU A 638 -5.17 17.49 -20.61
N THR A 639 -5.10 18.83 -20.68
CA THR A 639 -3.88 19.54 -21.08
C THR A 639 -3.17 20.13 -19.87
N PHE A 640 -1.87 19.86 -19.70
CA PHE A 640 -1.09 20.51 -18.64
C PHE A 640 -1.00 22.02 -18.88
N ASP A 641 -1.09 22.80 -17.80
CA ASP A 641 -1.05 24.26 -17.87
C ASP A 641 0.38 24.83 -18.04
N GLU A 642 0.52 26.17 -18.01
CA GLU A 642 1.84 26.83 -18.12
C GLU A 642 2.80 26.50 -16.95
N THR A 643 2.29 25.89 -15.86
CA THR A 643 3.08 25.41 -14.71
C THR A 643 3.30 23.90 -14.70
N GLY A 644 2.81 23.18 -15.72
CA GLY A 644 2.87 21.71 -15.78
C GLY A 644 1.86 21.01 -14.86
N SER A 645 0.79 21.70 -14.44
CA SER A 645 -0.18 21.18 -13.48
C SER A 645 -1.49 20.71 -14.10
N LEU A 646 -2.16 19.81 -13.37
CA LEU A 646 -3.58 19.48 -13.46
C LEU A 646 -4.20 19.63 -12.06
N TYR A 647 -5.53 19.70 -11.99
CA TYR A 647 -6.27 20.03 -10.77
C TYR A 647 -7.38 19.04 -10.50
N PHE A 648 -7.74 18.84 -9.23
CA PHE A 648 -8.94 18.11 -8.86
C PHE A 648 -9.82 18.90 -7.88
N ASP A 649 -11.09 18.52 -7.78
CA ASP A 649 -12.00 18.98 -6.73
C ASP A 649 -13.06 17.90 -6.40
N TRP A 650 -13.56 17.93 -5.16
CA TRP A 650 -14.60 17.01 -4.68
C TRP A 650 -15.99 17.48 -5.12
N ARG A 651 -16.60 16.77 -6.09
CA ARG A 651 -17.90 17.16 -6.67
C ARG A 651 -19.03 16.22 -6.26
N PRO A 652 -20.26 16.74 -6.04
CA PRO A 652 -21.46 15.91 -5.90
C PRO A 652 -21.64 15.00 -7.12
N LEU A 653 -22.02 13.75 -6.87
CA LEU A 653 -22.33 12.79 -7.92
C LEU A 653 -23.56 13.24 -8.74
N PRO A 654 -23.58 13.01 -10.06
CA PRO A 654 -24.75 13.24 -10.90
C PRO A 654 -25.97 12.42 -10.48
N ASN A 655 -27.14 12.80 -11.00
CA ASN A 655 -28.35 12.02 -10.83
C ASN A 655 -28.27 10.70 -11.61
N GLY A 656 -28.56 9.57 -10.96
CA GLY A 656 -28.47 8.26 -11.61
C GLY A 656 -28.71 7.08 -10.67
N ARG A 657 -28.56 5.87 -11.23
CA ARG A 657 -28.42 4.64 -10.44
C ARG A 657 -26.95 4.36 -10.20
N TYR A 658 -26.63 4.09 -8.95
CA TYR A 658 -25.30 3.81 -8.46
C TYR A 658 -25.27 2.44 -7.77
N PHE A 659 -24.08 1.88 -7.68
CA PHE A 659 -23.75 0.79 -6.78
C PHE A 659 -22.65 1.26 -5.82
N ILE A 660 -22.70 0.79 -4.58
CA ILE A 660 -21.66 1.01 -3.57
C ILE A 660 -21.52 -0.26 -2.74
N GLY A 661 -20.30 -0.61 -2.38
CA GLY A 661 -20.02 -1.90 -1.76
C GLY A 661 -18.63 -2.00 -1.14
N PHE A 662 -18.36 -3.19 -0.64
CA PHE A 662 -17.08 -3.56 -0.03
C PHE A 662 -16.49 -4.79 -0.71
N GLU A 663 -15.16 -4.79 -0.80
CA GLU A 663 -14.33 -5.91 -1.17
C GLU A 663 -13.39 -6.23 0.00
N ALA A 664 -13.07 -7.50 0.20
CA ALA A 664 -12.10 -7.93 1.19
C ALA A 664 -11.27 -9.08 0.64
N GLU A 665 -9.95 -9.01 0.77
CA GLU A 665 -8.99 -10.04 0.37
C GLU A 665 -8.21 -10.52 1.59
N ASN A 666 -7.97 -11.82 1.69
CA ASN A 666 -7.06 -12.40 2.68
C ASN A 666 -5.63 -12.57 2.12
N VAL A 667 -4.65 -12.79 2.99
CA VAL A 667 -3.23 -13.00 2.61
C VAL A 667 -2.98 -14.21 1.67
N ALA A 668 -3.99 -15.03 1.41
CA ALA A 668 -3.93 -16.14 0.45
C ALA A 668 -4.42 -15.76 -0.96
N GLY A 669 -4.89 -14.53 -1.18
CA GLY A 669 -5.57 -14.10 -2.42
C GLY A 669 -7.01 -14.58 -2.52
N GLY A 670 -7.62 -15.06 -1.44
CA GLY A 670 -9.05 -15.34 -1.39
C GLY A 670 -9.82 -14.05 -1.14
N SER A 671 -10.68 -13.65 -2.07
CA SER A 671 -11.48 -12.42 -1.98
C SER A 671 -12.99 -12.65 -2.07
N ALA A 672 -13.73 -11.67 -1.56
CA ALA A 672 -15.16 -11.52 -1.81
C ALA A 672 -15.51 -10.04 -2.05
N ARG A 673 -16.55 -9.79 -2.85
CA ARG A 673 -17.05 -8.45 -3.17
C ARG A 673 -18.57 -8.42 -3.12
N VAL A 674 -19.15 -7.44 -2.42
CA VAL A 674 -20.61 -7.26 -2.29
C VAL A 674 -20.97 -5.79 -2.44
N ALA A 675 -21.99 -5.49 -3.25
CA ALA A 675 -22.52 -4.15 -3.45
C ALA A 675 -24.03 -4.07 -3.26
N THR A 676 -24.51 -2.87 -2.96
CA THR A 676 -25.93 -2.51 -2.94
C THR A 676 -26.23 -1.36 -3.90
N ASP A 677 -27.46 -1.32 -4.40
CA ASP A 677 -27.97 -0.30 -5.32
C ASP A 677 -28.39 0.95 -4.54
N ALA A 678 -28.05 2.13 -5.07
CA ALA A 678 -28.54 3.42 -4.60
C ALA A 678 -29.04 4.28 -5.76
N VAL A 679 -30.00 5.17 -5.50
CA VAL A 679 -30.42 6.23 -6.45
C VAL A 679 -29.86 7.56 -5.94
N VAL A 680 -28.93 8.15 -6.66
CA VAL A 680 -28.38 9.47 -6.31
C VAL A 680 -29.28 10.56 -6.88
N ASN A 681 -29.64 11.54 -6.05
CA ASN A 681 -30.35 12.74 -6.45
C ASN A 681 -29.77 14.00 -5.78
N ASN A 682 -29.06 14.79 -6.59
CA ASN A 682 -28.50 16.10 -6.24
C ASN A 682 -29.13 17.26 -7.06
N GLU A 683 -30.30 17.06 -7.72
CA GLU A 683 -30.96 18.09 -8.55
C GLU A 683 -31.60 19.24 -7.74
N GLU A 684 -32.18 18.95 -6.57
CA GLU A 684 -32.91 19.92 -5.74
C GLU A 684 -32.21 20.19 -4.39
N VAL A 685 -30.89 20.31 -4.40
CA VAL A 685 -30.09 20.64 -3.20
C VAL A 685 -30.14 22.13 -2.87
N LEU A 686 -30.08 22.47 -1.57
CA LEU A 686 -29.92 23.86 -1.12
C LEU A 686 -28.46 24.31 -1.29
N ASP A 687 -28.19 25.23 -2.21
CA ASP A 687 -26.85 25.79 -2.45
C ASP A 687 -26.11 26.18 -1.15
N GLY A 688 -24.86 25.74 -1.03
CA GLY A 688 -23.98 26.07 0.09
C GLY A 688 -24.21 25.26 1.38
N TYR A 689 -25.03 24.22 1.35
CA TYR A 689 -25.27 23.33 2.51
C TYR A 689 -24.99 21.86 2.20
N THR A 690 -24.51 21.14 3.21
CA THR A 690 -24.29 19.68 3.19
C THR A 690 -24.89 19.08 4.46
N ALA A 691 -25.28 17.80 4.42
CA ALA A 691 -25.76 17.11 5.62
C ALA A 691 -24.62 16.46 6.41
N TYR A 692 -24.70 16.59 7.74
CA TYR A 692 -24.04 15.71 8.70
C TYR A 692 -25.07 14.68 9.18
N LEU A 693 -24.70 13.40 9.10
CA LEU A 693 -25.45 12.27 9.65
C LEU A 693 -24.69 11.71 10.86
N ASP A 694 -25.37 11.60 11.99
CA ASP A 694 -24.87 11.00 13.22
C ASP A 694 -25.17 9.49 13.23
N PRO A 695 -24.14 8.63 13.11
CA PRO A 695 -24.33 7.18 13.02
C PRO A 695 -24.65 6.54 14.37
N TYR A 696 -24.36 7.19 15.51
CA TYR A 696 -24.51 6.57 16.83
C TYR A 696 -25.88 6.85 17.47
N LEU A 697 -26.40 8.05 17.23
CA LEU A 697 -27.63 8.56 17.83
C LEU A 697 -28.79 8.63 16.82
N GLY A 698 -28.54 8.41 15.53
CA GLY A 698 -29.56 8.34 14.50
C GLY A 698 -30.25 9.68 14.27
N PHE A 699 -29.49 10.74 13.99
CA PHE A 699 -30.04 12.03 13.58
C PHE A 699 -29.18 12.68 12.49
N GLN A 700 -29.76 13.58 11.71
CA GLN A 700 -28.99 14.42 10.78
C GLN A 700 -29.46 15.86 10.81
N PHE A 701 -28.58 16.77 10.38
CA PHE A 701 -28.88 18.18 10.11
C PHE A 701 -28.00 18.71 8.98
N MET A 702 -28.43 19.77 8.30
CA MET A 702 -27.61 20.49 7.32
C MET A 702 -26.77 21.57 8.00
N HIS A 703 -25.50 21.68 7.60
CA HIS A 703 -24.60 22.78 7.95
C HIS A 703 -23.99 23.40 6.68
N PRO A 704 -23.40 24.61 6.75
CA PRO A 704 -22.74 25.22 5.60
C PRO A 704 -21.60 24.35 5.06
N SER A 705 -21.48 24.24 3.75
CA SER A 705 -20.54 23.32 3.08
C SER A 705 -19.08 23.78 3.11
N ASN A 706 -18.81 25.04 3.49
CA ASN A 706 -17.48 25.61 3.71
C ASN A 706 -16.99 25.46 5.17
N TRP A 707 -17.67 24.65 5.98
CA TRP A 707 -17.23 24.31 7.33
C TRP A 707 -16.42 23.00 7.31
N TYR A 708 -15.77 22.67 8.42
CA TYR A 708 -15.25 21.32 8.62
C TYR A 708 -16.41 20.34 8.87
N THR A 709 -16.20 19.04 8.59
CA THR A 709 -17.19 18.01 8.96
C THR A 709 -17.33 17.98 10.48
N PRO A 710 -18.56 17.92 11.04
CA PRO A 710 -18.75 17.78 12.48
C PRO A 710 -18.10 16.50 13.03
N VAL A 711 -17.31 16.64 14.10
CA VAL A 711 -16.59 15.56 14.77
C VAL A 711 -16.88 15.55 16.27
N TYR A 712 -16.87 14.37 16.88
CA TYR A 712 -17.01 14.23 18.33
C TYR A 712 -15.71 14.55 19.07
N THR A 713 -15.84 15.17 20.23
CA THR A 713 -14.81 15.31 21.26
C THR A 713 -15.50 15.08 22.60
N ASP A 714 -15.21 13.97 23.25
CA ASP A 714 -16.03 13.44 24.36
C ASP A 714 -17.53 13.39 23.97
N ALA A 715 -18.41 14.02 24.75
CA ALA A 715 -19.86 14.12 24.51
C ALA A 715 -20.28 15.39 23.74
N LEU A 716 -19.33 16.11 23.13
CA LEU A 716 -19.55 17.32 22.36
C LEU A 716 -19.28 17.04 20.88
N LEU A 717 -20.29 17.20 20.03
CA LEU A 717 -20.12 17.27 18.58
C LEU A 717 -19.78 18.72 18.19
N TYR A 718 -18.68 18.93 17.47
CA TYR A 718 -18.11 20.24 17.20
C TYR A 718 -17.69 20.41 15.73
N THR A 719 -17.80 21.65 15.23
CA THR A 719 -17.16 22.09 13.97
C THR A 719 -16.97 23.61 13.96
N SER A 720 -16.22 24.11 13.00
CA SER A 720 -16.05 25.54 12.70
C SER A 720 -16.09 25.81 11.20
N SER A 721 -16.32 27.08 10.86
CA SER A 721 -16.10 27.61 9.52
C SER A 721 -14.62 27.54 9.15
N ARG A 722 -14.31 27.25 7.86
CA ARG A 722 -12.94 27.33 7.33
C ARG A 722 -12.49 28.79 7.13
N ASP A 723 -13.45 29.69 6.90
CA ASP A 723 -13.21 31.08 6.51
C ASP A 723 -13.32 32.09 7.68
N THR A 724 -13.94 31.69 8.80
CA THR A 724 -14.35 32.61 9.88
C THR A 724 -14.23 31.98 11.28
N ASP A 725 -14.11 32.80 12.33
CA ASP A 725 -14.11 32.35 13.74
C ASP A 725 -15.54 32.03 14.24
N THR A 726 -16.32 31.30 13.42
CA THR A 726 -17.69 30.85 13.73
C THR A 726 -17.68 29.35 14.01
N HIS A 727 -18.33 28.94 15.10
CA HIS A 727 -18.28 27.59 15.65
C HIS A 727 -19.67 27.03 15.93
N LEU A 728 -19.85 25.72 15.76
CA LEU A 728 -21.01 24.94 16.22
C LEU A 728 -20.59 24.01 17.35
N GLN A 729 -21.45 23.93 18.37
CA GLN A 729 -21.37 22.98 19.47
C GLN A 729 -22.73 22.30 19.66
N VAL A 730 -22.76 20.96 19.62
CA VAL A 730 -23.93 20.16 19.98
C VAL A 730 -23.57 19.32 21.20
N ILE A 731 -24.18 19.66 22.35
CA ILE A 731 -24.03 18.92 23.60
C ILE A 731 -25.25 18.01 23.75
N ILE A 732 -24.99 16.71 23.89
CA ILE A 732 -26.01 15.70 24.16
C ILE A 732 -25.97 15.31 25.64
N TYR A 733 -27.13 15.37 26.29
CA TYR A 733 -27.35 14.93 27.66
C TYR A 733 -28.07 13.57 27.62
N PRO A 734 -27.36 12.43 27.71
CA PRO A 734 -27.95 11.10 27.54
C PRO A 734 -28.86 10.68 28.70
N HIS A 735 -28.67 11.29 29.87
CA HIS A 735 -29.44 11.01 31.08
C HIS A 735 -29.92 12.34 31.69
N LEU A 736 -31.17 12.67 31.43
CA LEU A 736 -31.84 13.80 32.05
C LEU A 736 -32.45 13.41 33.40
N GLU A 737 -32.37 14.32 34.38
CA GLU A 737 -33.16 14.22 35.61
C GLU A 737 -34.67 14.16 35.26
N PRO A 738 -35.49 13.40 36.02
CA PRO A 738 -36.93 13.36 35.81
C PRO A 738 -37.55 14.75 35.75
N ASP A 739 -38.52 14.93 34.84
CA ASP A 739 -39.20 16.19 34.52
C ASP A 739 -38.34 17.30 33.86
N THR A 740 -37.07 17.05 33.51
CA THR A 740 -36.26 18.00 32.72
C THR A 740 -36.87 18.19 31.32
N ASN A 741 -37.30 19.41 31.04
CA ASN A 741 -37.89 19.82 29.76
C ASN A 741 -36.98 20.85 29.05
N PRO A 742 -37.26 21.21 27.78
CA PRO A 742 -36.42 22.15 27.02
C PRO A 742 -36.18 23.50 27.72
N LEU A 743 -37.16 24.01 28.46
CA LEU A 743 -37.05 25.26 29.24
C LEU A 743 -36.11 25.10 30.44
N ALA A 744 -36.14 23.96 31.13
CA ALA A 744 -35.18 23.66 32.19
C ALA A 744 -33.76 23.56 31.62
N LEU A 745 -33.58 22.84 30.51
CA LEU A 745 -32.30 22.68 29.82
C LEU A 745 -31.75 24.03 29.34
N LYS A 746 -32.58 24.89 28.74
CA LYS A 746 -32.23 26.27 28.34
C LYS A 746 -31.70 27.08 29.52
N ASN A 747 -32.37 27.03 30.67
CA ASN A 747 -31.97 27.78 31.85
C ASN A 747 -30.65 27.26 32.44
N GLN A 748 -30.38 25.96 32.30
CA GLN A 748 -29.09 25.34 32.66
C GLN A 748 -27.97 25.78 31.70
N THR A 749 -28.20 25.78 30.39
CA THR A 749 -27.25 26.30 29.39
C THR A 749 -26.86 27.75 29.69
N LEU A 750 -27.85 28.62 29.95
CA LEU A 750 -27.58 30.02 30.33
C LEU A 750 -26.80 30.15 31.65
N HIS A 751 -26.99 29.26 32.60
CA HIS A 751 -26.20 29.25 33.83
C HIS A 751 -24.73 28.90 33.55
N ASN A 752 -24.48 27.98 32.62
CA ASN A 752 -23.14 27.55 32.22
C ASN A 752 -22.41 28.62 31.39
N PHE A 753 -23.11 29.35 30.52
CA PHE A 753 -22.55 30.44 29.70
C PHE A 753 -22.11 31.65 30.54
N GLY A 754 -22.68 31.82 31.74
CA GLY A 754 -22.32 32.90 32.64
C GLY A 754 -22.95 34.24 32.25
N ALA A 755 -22.13 35.29 32.10
CA ALA A 755 -22.60 36.65 31.87
C ALA A 755 -22.69 36.98 30.36
N VAL A 756 -23.86 36.70 29.78
CA VAL A 756 -24.21 37.05 28.39
C VAL A 756 -25.43 37.98 28.34
N ASP A 757 -25.48 38.88 27.37
CA ASP A 757 -26.63 39.73 27.10
C ASP A 757 -27.66 38.95 26.27
N LEU A 758 -28.88 38.77 26.79
CA LEU A 758 -29.95 38.06 26.08
C LEU A 758 -30.63 38.97 25.06
N LEU A 759 -30.47 38.67 23.77
CA LEU A 759 -30.95 39.48 22.65
C LEU A 759 -32.37 39.06 22.20
N TYR A 760 -32.63 37.74 22.17
CA TYR A 760 -33.89 37.16 21.70
C TYR A 760 -34.19 35.85 22.44
N GLN A 761 -35.46 35.50 22.61
CA GLN A 761 -35.91 34.20 23.11
C GLN A 761 -37.22 33.80 22.43
N ASP A 762 -37.37 32.53 22.08
CA ASP A 762 -38.57 32.00 21.42
C ASP A 762 -38.88 30.54 21.78
N GLU A 763 -40.12 30.14 21.55
CA GLU A 763 -40.52 28.73 21.56
C GLU A 763 -40.47 28.20 20.12
N ILE A 764 -39.71 27.11 19.90
CA ILE A 764 -39.51 26.55 18.56
C ILE A 764 -39.99 25.10 18.47
N ALA A 765 -40.01 24.56 17.26
CA ALA A 765 -40.08 23.12 17.01
C ALA A 765 -38.81 22.64 16.30
N VAL A 766 -38.34 21.45 16.66
CA VAL A 766 -37.18 20.75 16.05
C VAL A 766 -37.61 19.30 15.87
N ALA A 767 -37.49 18.73 14.66
CA ALA A 767 -37.91 17.35 14.36
C ALA A 767 -39.31 16.96 14.91
N GLY A 768 -40.26 17.90 14.93
CA GLY A 768 -41.62 17.71 15.46
C GLY A 768 -41.78 17.74 16.99
N VAL A 769 -40.71 17.90 17.77
CA VAL A 769 -40.78 18.14 19.23
C VAL A 769 -40.62 19.62 19.58
N GLY A 770 -41.18 20.04 20.72
CA GLY A 770 -41.05 21.40 21.22
C GLY A 770 -39.65 21.69 21.77
N GLY A 771 -39.18 22.92 21.56
CA GLY A 771 -37.87 23.39 22.01
C GLY A 771 -37.89 24.85 22.48
N GLN A 772 -36.71 25.38 22.76
CA GLN A 772 -36.48 26.79 23.09
C GLN A 772 -35.32 27.30 22.25
N GLN A 773 -35.37 28.57 21.84
CA GLN A 773 -34.25 29.24 21.17
C GLN A 773 -33.87 30.51 21.91
N VAL A 774 -32.58 30.84 21.96
CA VAL A 774 -32.05 32.04 22.62
C VAL A 774 -30.91 32.64 21.79
N ALA A 775 -31.06 33.90 21.39
CA ALA A 775 -29.94 34.69 20.87
C ALA A 775 -29.28 35.44 22.03
N TYR A 776 -27.95 35.48 22.04
CA TYR A 776 -27.17 36.13 23.06
C TYR A 776 -25.95 36.86 22.46
N GLY A 777 -25.39 37.81 23.20
CA GLY A 777 -24.15 38.51 22.84
C GLY A 777 -23.23 38.72 24.03
N TYR A 778 -21.94 38.87 23.77
CA TYR A 778 -20.91 39.13 24.80
C TYR A 778 -19.62 39.69 24.16
N ASP A 779 -18.77 40.30 24.98
CA ASP A 779 -17.40 40.68 24.58
C ASP A 779 -16.40 39.58 24.94
N LYS A 780 -15.85 38.88 23.94
CA LYS A 780 -14.78 37.88 24.13
C LYS A 780 -13.45 38.61 24.31
N ALA A 781 -12.88 38.54 25.51
CA ALA A 781 -11.68 39.29 25.88
C ALA A 781 -10.50 39.00 24.93
N GLY A 782 -9.97 40.05 24.30
CA GLY A 782 -8.87 39.96 23.34
C GLY A 782 -9.28 39.61 21.90
N VAL A 783 -10.56 39.28 21.65
CA VAL A 783 -11.09 38.97 20.32
C VAL A 783 -12.04 40.06 19.83
N GLY A 784 -13.09 40.39 20.59
CA GLY A 784 -14.10 41.38 20.20
C GLY A 784 -15.53 41.00 20.59
N PRO A 785 -16.53 41.78 20.13
CA PRO A 785 -17.95 41.48 20.36
C PRO A 785 -18.38 40.26 19.54
N ARG A 786 -19.21 39.42 20.15
CA ARG A 786 -19.72 38.18 19.56
C ARG A 786 -21.20 38.03 19.78
N THR A 787 -21.82 37.27 18.89
CA THR A 787 -23.23 36.90 18.94
C THR A 787 -23.37 35.43 18.65
N GLY A 788 -24.18 34.76 19.46
CA GLY A 788 -24.53 33.36 19.25
C GLY A 788 -26.02 33.12 19.35
N LEU A 789 -26.44 31.97 18.86
CA LEU A 789 -27.83 31.53 18.83
C LEU A 789 -27.86 30.04 19.15
N PHE A 790 -28.32 29.70 20.36
CA PHE A 790 -28.52 28.30 20.73
C PHE A 790 -30.00 27.94 20.76
N PHE A 791 -30.28 26.66 20.58
CA PHE A 791 -31.57 26.06 20.85
C PHE A 791 -31.47 24.75 21.63
N THR A 792 -32.52 24.46 22.39
CA THR A 792 -32.62 23.26 23.23
C THR A 792 -33.91 22.51 22.94
N PHE A 793 -33.84 21.18 22.98
CA PHE A 793 -35.02 20.30 22.86
C PHE A 793 -34.77 18.97 23.59
N VAL A 794 -35.83 18.19 23.77
CA VAL A 794 -35.78 16.90 24.46
C VAL A 794 -36.52 15.85 23.62
N LYS A 795 -35.86 14.72 23.37
CA LYS A 795 -36.36 13.60 22.57
C LYS A 795 -35.91 12.30 23.21
N GLU A 796 -36.84 11.38 23.44
CA GLU A 796 -36.56 10.02 23.97
C GLU A 796 -35.72 9.99 25.27
N GLY A 797 -35.94 10.98 26.15
CA GLY A 797 -35.23 11.11 27.43
C GLY A 797 -33.84 11.75 27.32
N LYS A 798 -33.34 11.98 26.11
CA LYS A 798 -32.09 12.70 25.84
C LYS A 798 -32.37 14.20 25.66
N GLY A 799 -31.49 15.03 26.22
CA GLY A 799 -31.52 16.49 26.04
C GLY A 799 -30.49 16.93 25.02
N TYR A 800 -30.85 17.89 24.16
CA TYR A 800 -29.97 18.43 23.13
C TYR A 800 -29.82 19.93 23.35
N VAL A 801 -28.58 20.42 23.27
CA VAL A 801 -28.23 21.84 23.23
C VAL A 801 -27.38 22.06 21.99
N VAL A 802 -27.92 22.81 21.02
CA VAL A 802 -27.25 23.14 19.75
C VAL A 802 -26.94 24.62 19.80
N ASP A 803 -25.68 25.00 19.79
CA ASP A 803 -25.20 26.39 19.89
C ASP A 803 -24.30 26.75 18.72
N VAL A 804 -24.51 27.92 18.13
CA VAL A 804 -23.60 28.48 17.12
C VAL A 804 -23.21 29.89 17.53
N ASP A 805 -21.90 30.13 17.62
CA ASP A 805 -21.28 31.36 18.12
C ASP A 805 -20.31 31.93 17.08
N GLY A 806 -20.40 33.23 16.79
CA GLY A 806 -19.55 33.89 15.81
C GLY A 806 -19.29 35.38 16.09
N PRO A 807 -18.43 36.03 15.28
CA PRO A 807 -18.21 37.48 15.32
C PRO A 807 -19.52 38.24 15.11
N GLN A 808 -19.74 39.34 15.85
CA GLN A 808 -21.00 40.11 15.75
C GLN A 808 -21.25 40.66 14.34
N GLU A 809 -20.20 40.99 13.59
CA GLU A 809 -20.28 41.43 12.20
C GLU A 809 -20.83 40.36 11.23
N LEU A 810 -20.85 39.08 11.63
CA LEU A 810 -21.37 37.95 10.86
C LEU A 810 -22.68 37.38 11.44
N GLU A 811 -23.36 38.11 12.34
CA GLU A 811 -24.60 37.67 13.02
C GLU A 811 -25.66 37.11 12.04
N ALA A 812 -25.78 37.68 10.84
CA ALA A 812 -26.72 37.22 9.81
C ALA A 812 -26.40 35.80 9.27
N GLU A 813 -25.12 35.45 9.16
CA GLU A 813 -24.66 34.13 8.70
C GLU A 813 -24.85 33.09 9.81
N THR A 814 -24.49 33.43 11.05
CA THR A 814 -24.78 32.63 12.25
C THR A 814 -26.27 32.29 12.37
N ILE A 815 -27.15 33.29 12.21
CA ILE A 815 -28.60 33.09 12.24
C ILE A 815 -29.07 32.19 11.09
N ALA A 816 -28.53 32.35 9.87
CA ALA A 816 -28.90 31.53 8.72
C ALA A 816 -28.50 30.05 8.92
N ALA A 817 -27.28 29.78 9.40
CA ALA A 817 -26.80 28.44 9.69
C ALA A 817 -27.69 27.73 10.73
N VAL A 818 -27.98 28.38 11.86
CA VAL A 818 -28.84 27.81 12.92
C VAL A 818 -30.26 27.57 12.44
N GLN A 819 -30.86 28.52 11.70
CA GLN A 819 -32.19 28.32 11.13
C GLN A 819 -32.24 27.13 10.17
N GLN A 820 -31.16 26.90 9.40
CA GLN A 820 -31.09 25.77 8.49
C GLN A 820 -30.90 24.45 9.23
N MET A 821 -30.00 24.39 10.23
CA MET A 821 -29.85 23.23 11.14
C MET A 821 -31.18 22.87 11.80
N GLN A 822 -31.87 23.86 12.38
CA GLN A 822 -33.16 23.67 13.06
C GLN A 822 -34.26 23.12 12.13
N ARG A 823 -34.31 23.58 10.87
CA ARG A 823 -35.31 23.14 9.88
C ARG A 823 -35.00 21.77 9.27
N SER A 824 -33.73 21.45 9.11
CA SER A 824 -33.25 20.21 8.50
C SER A 824 -33.05 19.07 9.51
N TRP A 825 -33.14 19.37 10.82
CA TRP A 825 -32.99 18.36 11.87
C TRP A 825 -34.06 17.27 11.74
N GLN A 826 -33.61 16.03 11.54
CA GLN A 826 -34.46 14.85 11.56
C GLN A 826 -33.78 13.70 12.31
N PHE A 827 -34.60 12.77 12.80
CA PHE A 827 -34.14 11.50 13.37
C PHE A 827 -34.34 10.39 12.35
N THR A 828 -33.41 9.44 12.31
CA THR A 828 -33.42 8.25 11.46
C THR A 828 -33.34 7.00 12.33
N ASP A 829 -33.91 5.90 11.84
CA ASP A 829 -33.76 4.58 12.45
C ASP A 829 -32.42 3.91 12.07
N GLN A 830 -31.71 4.45 11.06
CA GLN A 830 -30.35 4.04 10.69
C GLN A 830 -29.35 4.54 11.74
N ARG A 831 -28.69 3.60 12.41
CA ARG A 831 -27.62 3.85 13.38
C ARG A 831 -26.86 2.56 13.67
N PHE A 832 -25.65 2.71 14.18
CA PHE A 832 -24.76 1.63 14.58
C PHE A 832 -25.43 0.66 15.57
N GLY A 833 -25.11 -0.63 15.43
CA GLY A 833 -25.66 -1.73 16.24
C GLY A 833 -26.90 -2.41 15.66
N PHE A 834 -27.22 -2.20 14.37
CA PHE A 834 -28.22 -3.00 13.65
C PHE A 834 -27.53 -4.00 12.71
N LYS A 835 -26.97 -5.07 13.31
CA LYS A 835 -26.16 -6.11 12.65
C LYS A 835 -26.83 -6.59 11.34
N PRO A 836 -26.19 -6.39 10.17
CA PRO A 836 -26.73 -6.79 8.86
C PRO A 836 -26.41 -8.25 8.51
N GLY A 837 -25.41 -8.82 9.18
CA GLY A 837 -24.90 -10.15 8.89
C GLY A 837 -25.57 -11.28 9.66
N ASP A 838 -25.04 -12.47 9.44
CA ASP A 838 -25.61 -13.71 9.94
C ASP A 838 -25.05 -14.11 11.32
N TRP A 839 -24.34 -13.20 12.00
CA TRP A 839 -23.75 -13.43 13.33
C TRP A 839 -24.43 -12.63 14.44
N ALA A 840 -24.52 -13.23 15.63
CA ALA A 840 -25.01 -12.62 16.86
C ALA A 840 -23.94 -12.66 17.94
N GLU A 841 -23.97 -11.69 18.84
CA GLU A 841 -22.98 -11.54 19.90
C GLU A 841 -23.48 -12.17 21.21
N LEU A 842 -22.56 -12.84 21.92
CA LEU A 842 -22.75 -13.35 23.28
C LEU A 842 -21.71 -12.69 24.19
N ASP A 843 -22.18 -11.86 25.12
CA ASP A 843 -21.36 -11.26 26.18
C ASP A 843 -21.49 -12.08 27.48
N GLU A 844 -20.39 -12.62 27.98
CA GLU A 844 -20.27 -13.32 29.26
C GLU A 844 -19.17 -12.65 30.11
N GLU A 845 -19.25 -12.74 31.44
CA GLU A 845 -18.31 -12.07 32.39
C GLU A 845 -16.81 -12.41 32.17
N ALA A 846 -16.51 -13.42 31.36
CA ALA A 846 -15.14 -13.84 31.03
C ALA A 846 -14.72 -13.54 29.58
N PHE A 847 -15.66 -13.39 28.64
CA PHE A 847 -15.40 -13.16 27.22
C PHE A 847 -16.66 -12.71 26.47
N SER A 848 -16.48 -11.97 25.38
CA SER A 848 -17.48 -11.82 24.32
C SER A 848 -17.08 -12.58 23.05
N VAL A 849 -18.08 -13.03 22.28
CA VAL A 849 -17.87 -13.79 21.04
C VAL A 849 -19.07 -13.70 20.10
N ALA A 850 -18.82 -13.60 18.80
CA ALA A 850 -19.82 -13.78 17.75
C ALA A 850 -20.12 -15.27 17.47
N TYR A 851 -21.39 -15.61 17.22
CA TYR A 851 -21.84 -16.94 16.78
C TYR A 851 -22.93 -16.84 15.69
N PRO A 852 -23.05 -17.82 14.78
CA PRO A 852 -24.04 -17.73 13.69
C PRO A 852 -25.49 -17.80 14.17
N LEU A 853 -26.39 -17.05 13.52
CA LEU A 853 -27.82 -16.95 13.85
C LEU A 853 -28.61 -18.24 13.64
N ASP A 854 -28.13 -19.15 12.79
CA ASP A 854 -28.72 -20.49 12.60
C ASP A 854 -28.27 -21.48 13.70
N PHE A 855 -27.22 -21.15 14.46
CA PHE A 855 -26.80 -21.91 15.65
C PHE A 855 -27.57 -21.43 16.88
N ARG A 856 -28.31 -22.34 17.52
CA ARG A 856 -29.02 -22.03 18.76
C ARG A 856 -28.08 -22.11 19.96
N TYR A 857 -27.85 -20.97 20.62
CA TYR A 857 -27.18 -20.88 21.92
C TYR A 857 -27.90 -21.69 23.04
N GLN A 858 -27.10 -22.37 23.86
CA GLN A 858 -27.50 -23.18 25.01
C GLN A 858 -26.41 -23.18 26.09
N ALA A 859 -26.66 -22.52 27.22
CA ALA A 859 -25.83 -22.70 28.43
C ALA A 859 -26.02 -24.11 29.03
N GLN A 860 -24.92 -24.85 29.22
CA GLN A 860 -24.92 -26.20 29.77
C GLN A 860 -23.83 -26.34 30.86
N GLY A 861 -24.12 -25.84 32.06
CA GLY A 861 -23.18 -25.86 33.18
C GLY A 861 -22.18 -24.73 33.05
N ASP A 862 -20.90 -25.08 32.89
CA ASP A 862 -19.77 -24.21 32.58
C ASP A 862 -19.57 -23.97 31.07
N TRP A 863 -20.37 -24.61 30.22
CA TRP A 863 -20.23 -24.54 28.76
C TRP A 863 -21.27 -23.64 28.09
N GLN A 864 -20.81 -22.79 27.18
CA GLN A 864 -21.61 -22.05 26.23
C GLN A 864 -21.64 -22.84 24.92
N ARG A 865 -22.80 -23.41 24.54
CA ARG A 865 -22.93 -24.27 23.36
C ARG A 865 -23.75 -23.61 22.27
N PHE A 866 -23.24 -23.61 21.05
CA PHE A 866 -23.89 -23.15 19.84
C PHE A 866 -24.25 -24.39 19.01
N VAL A 867 -25.55 -24.65 18.81
CA VAL A 867 -26.02 -25.94 18.27
C VAL A 867 -26.88 -25.72 17.03
N ALA A 868 -26.37 -26.13 15.87
CA ALA A 868 -27.11 -26.12 14.61
C ALA A 868 -28.11 -27.29 14.53
N ASP A 869 -27.66 -28.53 14.78
CA ASP A 869 -28.50 -29.73 14.65
C ASP A 869 -28.27 -30.77 15.78
N GLY A 870 -28.55 -32.05 15.52
CA GLY A 870 -28.38 -33.14 16.50
C GLY A 870 -26.95 -33.67 16.65
N HIS A 871 -26.08 -33.39 15.67
CA HIS A 871 -24.70 -33.85 15.53
C HIS A 871 -23.70 -32.70 15.33
N THR A 872 -24.17 -31.53 14.89
CA THR A 872 -23.34 -30.35 14.61
C THR A 872 -23.41 -29.32 15.74
N PHE A 873 -22.27 -29.02 16.40
CA PHE A 873 -22.17 -27.95 17.40
C PHE A 873 -20.74 -27.38 17.54
N VAL A 874 -20.68 -26.15 18.04
CA VAL A 874 -19.48 -25.54 18.64
C VAL A 874 -19.77 -25.27 20.12
N ALA A 875 -18.76 -25.39 20.99
CA ALA A 875 -18.91 -25.12 22.41
C ALA A 875 -17.64 -24.46 22.99
N LEU A 876 -17.86 -23.49 23.87
CA LEU A 876 -16.81 -22.74 24.56
C LEU A 876 -16.93 -22.90 26.07
N ARG A 877 -15.79 -22.76 26.76
CA ARG A 877 -15.70 -22.56 28.20
C ARG A 877 -14.50 -21.69 28.53
N ALA A 878 -14.68 -20.76 29.46
CA ALA A 878 -13.59 -20.12 30.20
C ALA A 878 -13.73 -20.44 31.70
N GLN A 879 -12.63 -20.76 32.38
CA GLN A 879 -12.58 -20.95 33.83
C GLN A 879 -11.19 -20.66 34.40
N PRO A 880 -11.02 -20.35 35.70
CA PRO A 880 -9.69 -20.11 36.26
C PRO A 880 -8.73 -21.30 36.08
N GLU A 881 -7.47 -21.02 35.72
CA GLU A 881 -6.46 -22.04 35.43
C GLU A 881 -6.32 -23.05 36.57
N THR A 882 -6.55 -24.33 36.27
CA THR A 882 -6.40 -25.42 37.26
C THR A 882 -5.10 -26.22 37.10
N ARG A 883 -4.50 -26.18 35.91
CA ARG A 883 -3.33 -26.97 35.45
C ARG A 883 -2.91 -26.47 34.05
N PRO A 884 -1.73 -26.90 33.52
CA PRO A 884 -1.31 -26.57 32.16
C PRO A 884 -2.31 -27.03 31.07
N SER A 885 -2.41 -26.25 29.99
CA SER A 885 -3.31 -26.47 28.84
C SER A 885 -3.34 -27.92 28.35
N VAL A 886 -2.18 -28.51 28.02
CA VAL A 886 -2.07 -29.90 27.58
C VAL A 886 -2.65 -30.95 28.57
N ASP A 887 -2.62 -30.69 29.89
CA ASP A 887 -3.22 -31.58 30.91
C ASP A 887 -4.74 -31.40 31.01
N VAL A 888 -5.27 -30.24 30.61
CA VAL A 888 -6.70 -29.98 30.42
C VAL A 888 -7.19 -30.75 29.21
N LEU A 889 -6.54 -30.56 28.06
CA LEU A 889 -6.87 -31.22 26.80
C LEU A 889 -6.82 -32.74 26.93
N ALA A 890 -5.78 -33.29 27.57
CA ALA A 890 -5.67 -34.72 27.85
C ALA A 890 -6.70 -35.25 28.86
N ALA A 891 -7.38 -34.40 29.63
CA ALA A 891 -8.56 -34.78 30.40
C ALA A 891 -9.81 -34.77 29.53
N LEU A 892 -10.05 -33.69 28.78
CA LEU A 892 -11.21 -33.52 27.91
C LEU A 892 -11.33 -34.63 26.85
N VAL A 893 -10.24 -34.96 26.14
CA VAL A 893 -10.21 -36.02 25.11
C VAL A 893 -10.55 -37.39 25.71
N ARG A 894 -10.17 -37.64 26.97
CA ARG A 894 -10.48 -38.89 27.68
C ARG A 894 -11.96 -38.96 28.07
N ASP A 895 -12.53 -37.82 28.47
CA ASP A 895 -13.93 -37.70 28.87
C ASP A 895 -14.85 -37.72 27.63
N ALA A 896 -14.42 -37.15 26.50
CA ALA A 896 -15.09 -37.25 25.20
C ALA A 896 -15.20 -38.72 24.72
N GLY A 897 -14.12 -39.49 24.82
CA GLY A 897 -14.14 -40.92 24.49
C GLY A 897 -14.81 -41.82 25.54
N ALA A 898 -15.30 -41.28 26.66
CA ALA A 898 -15.78 -42.08 27.79
C ALA A 898 -17.16 -42.72 27.53
N GLY A 899 -17.15 -43.94 26.98
CA GLY A 899 -18.37 -44.68 26.65
C GLY A 899 -18.83 -44.50 25.20
N VAL A 900 -17.99 -43.91 24.35
CA VAL A 900 -18.17 -43.83 22.91
C VAL A 900 -17.45 -45.00 22.24
N ASP A 901 -18.21 -45.86 21.55
CA ASP A 901 -17.61 -46.93 20.73
C ASP A 901 -16.88 -46.31 19.54
N SER A 902 -15.76 -46.91 19.11
CA SER A 902 -14.93 -46.46 17.97
C SER A 902 -14.30 -45.06 18.08
N PHE A 903 -14.17 -44.49 19.28
CA PHE A 903 -13.46 -43.21 19.47
C PHE A 903 -11.96 -43.34 19.21
N GLU A 904 -11.45 -42.59 18.23
CA GLU A 904 -10.03 -42.46 17.91
C GLU A 904 -9.65 -40.97 17.97
N ALA A 905 -8.51 -40.66 18.60
CA ALA A 905 -8.02 -39.28 18.74
C ALA A 905 -6.55 -39.19 18.31
N GLU A 906 -6.22 -38.09 17.65
CA GLU A 906 -4.86 -37.77 17.24
C GLU A 906 -3.98 -37.36 18.43
N ARG A 907 -2.70 -37.12 18.18
CA ARG A 907 -1.82 -36.55 19.20
C ARG A 907 -2.08 -35.04 19.31
N PRO A 908 -2.00 -34.44 20.52
CA PRO A 908 -1.99 -33.00 20.65
C PRO A 908 -0.87 -32.35 19.83
N PHE A 909 -1.19 -31.24 19.18
CA PHE A 909 -0.25 -30.41 18.44
C PHE A 909 -0.58 -28.91 18.65
N PRO A 910 0.42 -28.01 18.60
CA PRO A 910 0.18 -26.58 18.71
C PRO A 910 -0.45 -26.04 17.42
N PHE A 911 -1.39 -25.10 17.55
CA PHE A 911 -2.13 -24.48 16.45
C PHE A 911 -2.18 -22.96 16.65
N PRO A 912 -1.61 -22.14 15.75
CA PRO A 912 -1.69 -20.68 15.84
C PRO A 912 -3.03 -20.17 15.31
N LEU A 913 -3.63 -19.20 16.00
CA LEU A 913 -4.88 -18.54 15.59
C LEU A 913 -5.06 -17.23 16.36
N ALA A 914 -5.42 -16.13 15.66
CA ALA A 914 -5.68 -14.81 16.26
C ALA A 914 -4.58 -14.31 17.22
N GLY A 915 -3.30 -14.52 16.87
CA GLY A 915 -2.15 -14.15 17.72
C GLY A 915 -1.85 -15.10 18.90
N TYR A 916 -2.63 -16.16 19.12
CA TYR A 916 -2.43 -17.13 20.21
C TYR A 916 -1.99 -18.51 19.72
N VAL A 917 -1.31 -19.27 20.57
CA VAL A 917 -1.02 -20.70 20.35
C VAL A 917 -1.96 -21.55 21.20
N TRP A 918 -2.77 -22.37 20.52
CA TRP A 918 -3.69 -23.33 21.12
C TRP A 918 -3.08 -24.74 21.10
N ASP A 919 -3.23 -25.52 22.17
CA ASP A 919 -3.06 -26.98 22.10
C ASP A 919 -4.32 -27.58 21.45
N ARG A 920 -4.18 -28.29 20.32
CA ARG A 920 -5.28 -28.87 19.55
C ARG A 920 -5.20 -30.41 19.46
N VAL A 921 -6.34 -31.09 19.58
CA VAL A 921 -6.52 -32.51 19.23
C VAL A 921 -7.71 -32.67 18.31
N ASN A 922 -7.53 -33.35 17.17
CA ASN A 922 -8.63 -33.85 16.35
C ASN A 922 -9.03 -35.26 16.80
N PHE A 923 -10.29 -35.62 16.63
CA PHE A 923 -10.82 -36.94 16.95
C PHE A 923 -11.97 -37.34 16.00
N ALA A 924 -12.27 -38.63 15.95
CA ALA A 924 -13.37 -39.20 15.17
C ALA A 924 -14.03 -40.36 15.92
N TYR A 925 -15.32 -40.57 15.69
CA TYR A 925 -16.08 -41.71 16.21
C TYR A 925 -17.34 -42.01 15.38
N THR A 926 -17.98 -43.16 15.61
CA THR A 926 -19.29 -43.48 15.04
C THR A 926 -20.40 -43.22 16.07
N ALA A 927 -21.33 -42.31 15.74
CA ALA A 927 -22.50 -42.01 16.56
C ALA A 927 -23.48 -43.19 16.64
N THR A 928 -24.40 -43.15 17.62
CA THR A 928 -25.32 -44.27 17.90
C THR A 928 -26.32 -44.60 16.78
N ASP A 929 -26.54 -43.68 15.83
CA ASP A 929 -27.35 -43.88 14.62
C ASP A 929 -26.54 -44.38 13.41
N GLY A 930 -25.21 -44.47 13.54
CA GLY A 930 -24.28 -44.91 12.49
C GLY A 930 -23.61 -43.77 11.71
N THR A 931 -23.88 -42.51 12.07
CA THR A 931 -23.17 -41.35 11.49
C THR A 931 -21.70 -41.33 11.92
N GLU A 932 -20.77 -41.12 10.99
CA GLU A 932 -19.37 -40.84 11.31
C GLU A 932 -19.24 -39.36 11.72
N ILE A 933 -18.74 -39.10 12.92
CA ILE A 933 -18.52 -37.77 13.49
C ILE A 933 -17.03 -37.49 13.54
N TRP A 934 -16.64 -36.31 13.08
CA TRP A 934 -15.30 -35.74 13.31
C TRP A 934 -15.43 -34.55 14.27
N GLY A 935 -14.37 -34.27 15.01
CA GLY A 935 -14.34 -33.18 15.97
C GLY A 935 -12.94 -32.71 16.31
N ALA A 936 -12.85 -31.56 16.97
CA ALA A 936 -11.62 -31.08 17.57
C ALA A 936 -11.88 -30.43 18.92
N ILE A 937 -10.89 -30.53 19.80
CA ILE A 937 -10.82 -29.78 21.06
C ILE A 937 -9.54 -28.94 21.02
N MET A 938 -9.67 -27.66 21.34
CA MET A 938 -8.59 -26.68 21.42
C MET A 938 -8.57 -26.08 22.82
N THR A 939 -7.39 -25.90 23.41
CA THR A 939 -7.21 -25.25 24.73
C THR A 939 -6.09 -24.22 24.69
N ARG A 940 -6.27 -23.09 25.36
CA ARG A 940 -5.19 -22.14 25.69
C ARG A 940 -5.28 -21.73 27.16
N ILE A 941 -4.20 -21.16 27.67
CA ILE A 941 -4.20 -20.42 28.94
C ILE A 941 -3.91 -18.96 28.62
N ASP A 942 -4.72 -18.07 29.18
CA ASP A 942 -4.75 -16.66 28.84
C ASP A 942 -5.09 -15.87 30.12
N ASP A 943 -4.17 -15.00 30.58
CA ASP A 943 -4.24 -14.27 31.85
C ASP A 943 -4.75 -15.06 33.09
N GLY A 944 -4.37 -16.35 33.16
CA GLY A 944 -4.75 -17.24 34.25
C GLY A 944 -6.18 -17.80 34.15
N GLN A 945 -6.83 -17.65 32.99
CA GLN A 945 -8.00 -18.43 32.58
C GLN A 945 -7.57 -19.58 31.66
N GLU A 946 -8.17 -20.74 31.87
CA GLU A 946 -8.22 -21.86 30.93
C GLU A 946 -9.39 -21.61 29.96
N ILE A 947 -9.07 -21.37 28.68
CA ILE A 947 -10.06 -21.22 27.61
C ILE A 947 -10.07 -22.51 26.79
N VAL A 948 -11.27 -23.04 26.53
CA VAL A 948 -11.51 -24.30 25.84
C VAL A 948 -12.54 -24.10 24.74
N ALA A 949 -12.24 -24.59 23.54
CA ALA A 949 -13.15 -24.66 22.41
C ALA A 949 -13.29 -26.11 21.93
N TRP A 950 -14.51 -26.52 21.56
CA TRP A 950 -14.86 -27.86 21.11
C TRP A 950 -15.82 -27.77 19.92
N ALA A 951 -15.52 -28.43 18.81
CA ALA A 951 -16.45 -28.61 17.69
C ALA A 951 -16.65 -30.08 17.33
N GLU A 952 -17.87 -30.44 16.92
CA GLU A 952 -18.23 -31.72 16.30
C GLU A 952 -19.18 -31.49 15.13
N ALA A 953 -19.04 -32.31 14.09
CA ALA A 953 -20.00 -32.43 13.00
C ALA A 953 -19.90 -33.81 12.33
N PRO A 954 -20.89 -34.21 11.51
CA PRO A 954 -20.72 -35.30 10.55
C PRO A 954 -19.46 -35.12 9.70
N ALA A 955 -18.71 -36.21 9.45
CA ALA A 955 -17.47 -36.20 8.68
C ALA A 955 -17.59 -35.54 7.29
N THR A 956 -18.79 -35.55 6.70
CA THR A 956 -19.10 -34.92 5.42
C THR A 956 -19.21 -33.39 5.45
N THR A 957 -19.37 -32.78 6.62
CA THR A 957 -19.56 -31.33 6.81
C THR A 957 -18.58 -30.74 7.84
N TYR A 958 -17.78 -31.57 8.53
CA TYR A 958 -16.85 -31.09 9.55
C TYR A 958 -15.79 -30.11 9.02
N ASN A 959 -15.22 -30.33 7.84
CA ASN A 959 -14.20 -29.42 7.28
C ASN A 959 -14.77 -28.02 6.98
N ASP A 960 -16.06 -27.96 6.63
CA ASP A 960 -16.81 -26.72 6.38
C ASP A 960 -17.03 -25.99 7.72
N LEU A 961 -17.63 -26.69 8.70
CA LEU A 961 -17.76 -26.20 10.08
C LEU A 961 -16.41 -25.70 10.65
N GLU A 962 -15.32 -26.43 10.42
CA GLU A 962 -13.99 -26.05 10.89
C GLU A 962 -13.55 -24.72 10.27
N ALA A 963 -13.61 -24.62 8.94
CA ALA A 963 -13.02 -23.52 8.19
C ALA A 963 -13.79 -22.20 8.35
N THR A 964 -15.13 -22.25 8.29
CA THR A 964 -16.00 -21.06 8.25
C THR A 964 -16.55 -20.66 9.63
N ILE A 965 -16.86 -21.62 10.51
CA ILE A 965 -17.52 -21.34 11.79
C ILE A 965 -16.57 -21.48 12.98
N PHE A 966 -15.97 -22.65 13.17
CA PHE A 966 -15.26 -22.98 14.42
C PHE A 966 -14.00 -22.12 14.62
N LEU A 967 -13.13 -22.04 13.60
CA LEU A 967 -11.91 -21.25 13.71
C LEU A 967 -12.21 -19.75 13.74
N THR A 968 -13.23 -19.29 13.03
CA THR A 968 -13.71 -17.89 13.04
C THR A 968 -14.25 -17.49 14.41
N LEU A 969 -15.12 -18.31 15.01
CA LEU A 969 -15.69 -18.11 16.34
C LEU A 969 -14.62 -18.14 17.43
N ILE A 970 -13.62 -19.02 17.32
CA ILE A 970 -12.48 -19.01 18.24
C ILE A 970 -11.65 -17.74 18.09
N ALA A 971 -11.50 -17.24 16.85
CA ALA A 971 -10.69 -16.06 16.58
C ALA A 971 -11.34 -14.75 17.04
N ASP A 972 -12.68 -14.67 16.99
CA ASP A 972 -13.43 -13.52 17.53
C ASP A 972 -13.43 -13.42 19.07
N LEU A 973 -12.85 -14.38 19.79
CA LEU A 973 -12.86 -14.41 21.25
C LEU A 973 -12.14 -13.20 21.86
N ARG A 974 -12.93 -12.31 22.46
CA ARG A 974 -12.49 -11.08 23.13
C ARG A 974 -12.59 -11.27 24.64
N ASN A 975 -11.48 -11.11 25.36
CA ASN A 975 -11.48 -11.09 26.83
C ASN A 975 -11.86 -9.67 27.33
N GLU A 976 -12.79 -9.54 28.28
CA GLU A 976 -13.23 -8.22 28.80
C GLU A 976 -12.33 -7.60 29.90
N ASN A 977 -11.02 -7.91 29.95
CA ASN A 977 -10.11 -7.45 31.02
C ASN A 977 -9.11 -6.36 30.59
#